data_AF-A0A0G0L983-F1
#
_entry.id   AF-A0A0G0L983-F1
#
_cell.length_a   1.000
_cell.length_b   1.000
_cell.length_c   1.000
_cell.angle_alpha   90.00
_cell.angle_beta   90.00
_cell.angle_gamma   90.00
#
_symmetry.space_group_name_H-M   'P 1'
#
loop_
_entity.id
_entity.type
_entity.pdbx_description
1 polymer ?
#
loop_
_entity_poly.entity_id
_entity_poly.type
_entity_poly.pdbx_seq_one_letter_code
_entity_poly.pdbx_strand_id
1 'polypeptide(L)'
;MKRFAIACVFALNFFSSGGAVSLDGRSEVIHKTTSYAFANGDFARGLVFLGGGFSVPAAGSVSLGTNFAVEGPIQLNRSGKIILERDLLMQGNASFASRGTIAAEGAAILLGNDVHMTERNVVHCMGDMVIDGNGHTLYFDDFAQLFVDTHATVTFRNMVIKTGLTAPGSPAIALSGGTSKVAFDNVVLSLGSDFYCNNGHIFFHNDVAVSGVGALVYRSPLQSYVAASSKLIFDLGTTFSYAPATAANDLFYLKDSSSRLVCNGASLKTTFTGMEISRGALLCDNAVLFDASAGTVWNDIRPVVIENDIASNKVYNTTTQSPVLVARWSPCGRYVALGQANGLLHIETIVDEVMTPVITPVSITSAVNALVWSADGCYLAVGQENGTLRIYVFTGTALSAAITPVVLGAAVTSLSWSPDGTYLVVGSKDNAQQVSAYSFTGTALVQVGGFFDAGGDVSSVVWGANEDVIFIACNYAGVGNKVQVLQFDSVTGLASTAAVASLSAGLLSADVSSDGRVVVVGGDDHVVYCYHFSDLAAPLSLCCSADVGGVAYSLSWNADGSAFSVGCDEQGGQIKSYRYTQNALYAIHTPFDENAGLFLTSFVLGTYPVTTSNTVNTVHWDAAGLYMLVGDSLGCLRVFKRTNSSEHDAYTVTLRSTQGHGATLIGRAVAWSPDGNLLAVGCGQQNIEQVYVYAYDHQTHTLTLQDAVYYSSSTNADDGVHALSWSHSGRYLAVGGQAAAAVGGFSNTHTCRVYEVLENHTLSPVASIHYGGQVKSLDWSYDDQYLAAVGRSPVTLDSYPADLQVYSFEGSSLTVVASRGMTGLNTTVYAVAWSPDGQYVAMGGGVPRYNAGFPIGNKDAFRMYQFDRQADTLTAITSKPYARTTQSETDAPAIRAIAWSNDGRYIAFGGYVSGESTGSDPAFGNGYLNYSVVRIYTWENEQLAPLAAYSDFGGAPIATSLVWSHDGYHFGSLLNKRPDTSGENALIIRSLDQMNALNQVMPAKPSNNYESWYYGRPHIVQMVGDAPTCASFHPNGRIVAVIFTTGAQLLLYDLYEDNDPGYCDNHAALVLKTDQAHNDGQLDVAVHAGAQVSIRGNVVCN
;
A
#
# COMPACT_ATOMS: atom_id res chain seq x y z
N MET A 1 -8.04 1.34 45.48
CA MET A 1 -8.11 1.90 46.86
C MET A 1 -8.81 1.03 47.93
N LYS A 2 -9.13 -0.27 47.71
CA LYS A 2 -9.55 -1.21 48.78
C LYS A 2 -8.59 -2.39 49.01
N ARG A 3 -7.42 -2.40 48.35
CA ARG A 3 -6.36 -3.40 48.53
C ARG A 3 -5.10 -2.88 49.26
N PHE A 4 -5.04 -1.59 49.55
CA PHE A 4 -3.90 -0.97 50.25
C PHE A 4 -3.92 -1.17 51.78
N ALA A 5 -5.03 -1.66 52.34
CA ALA A 5 -5.19 -1.90 53.77
C ALA A 5 -4.76 -3.31 54.23
N ILE A 6 -4.34 -4.19 53.31
CA ILE A 6 -3.98 -5.59 53.64
C ILE A 6 -2.46 -5.78 53.76
N ALA A 7 -1.64 -4.90 53.17
CA ALA A 7 -0.17 -5.00 53.27
C ALA A 7 0.37 -4.61 54.67
N CYS A 8 -0.28 -3.69 55.39
CA CYS A 8 0.16 -3.31 56.74
C CYS A 8 -0.24 -4.31 57.84
N VAL A 9 -1.08 -5.32 57.53
CA VAL A 9 -1.58 -6.29 58.54
C VAL A 9 -0.86 -7.65 58.45
N PHE A 10 -0.17 -7.94 57.33
CA PHE A 10 0.56 -9.21 57.17
C PHE A 10 1.95 -9.24 57.85
N ALA A 11 2.48 -8.10 58.27
CA ALA A 11 3.77 -8.04 58.97
C ALA A 11 3.70 -8.35 60.49
N LEU A 12 2.51 -8.55 61.07
CA LEU A 12 2.33 -8.56 62.53
C LEU A 12 1.72 -9.84 63.15
N ASN A 13 1.35 -10.88 62.38
CA ASN A 13 0.61 -12.03 62.93
C ASN A 13 1.23 -13.43 62.75
N PHE A 14 2.52 -13.56 62.44
CA PHE A 14 3.25 -14.84 62.56
C PHE A 14 4.27 -14.80 63.70
N PHE A 15 3.79 -14.53 64.92
CA PHE A 15 4.48 -14.90 66.15
C PHE A 15 3.71 -16.02 66.83
N SER A 16 3.96 -17.28 66.45
CA SER A 16 3.93 -18.40 67.40
C SER A 16 4.46 -19.69 66.78
N SER A 17 5.47 -20.23 67.46
CA SER A 17 5.94 -21.61 67.42
C SER A 17 6.45 -22.18 66.09
N GLY A 18 7.72 -21.91 65.79
CA GLY A 18 8.58 -22.75 64.96
C GLY A 18 10.04 -22.37 65.24
N GLY A 19 10.84 -23.30 65.79
CA GLY A 19 12.18 -23.02 66.32
C GLY A 19 13.12 -22.29 65.34
N ALA A 20 13.73 -21.21 65.82
CA ALA A 20 14.71 -20.43 65.08
C ALA A 20 16.05 -21.18 64.98
N VAL A 21 16.61 -21.27 63.77
CA VAL A 21 17.97 -21.75 63.51
C VAL A 21 18.67 -20.65 62.73
N SER A 22 19.70 -20.03 63.27
CA SER A 22 20.39 -18.79 62.82
C SER A 22 21.36 -18.96 61.65
N LEU A 23 21.82 -17.82 61.11
CA LEU A 23 23.08 -17.58 60.37
C LEU A 23 24.34 -18.32 60.91
N ASP A 24 24.31 -18.82 62.15
CA ASP A 24 25.41 -19.52 62.84
C ASP A 24 24.94 -20.68 63.77
N GLY A 25 23.67 -21.10 63.68
CA GLY A 25 23.11 -22.17 64.54
C GLY A 25 22.57 -21.74 65.92
N ARG A 26 22.49 -20.44 66.24
CA ARG A 26 21.77 -19.88 67.40
C ARG A 26 20.27 -19.63 67.13
N SER A 27 19.46 -19.31 68.14
CA SER A 27 17.98 -19.26 68.05
C SER A 27 17.38 -17.84 68.13
N GLU A 28 18.09 -16.81 67.67
CA GLU A 28 17.69 -15.39 67.81
C GLU A 28 17.29 -14.74 66.47
N VAL A 29 16.48 -13.67 66.54
CA VAL A 29 16.17 -12.79 65.39
C VAL A 29 17.43 -12.00 65.03
N ILE A 30 17.88 -12.07 63.78
CA ILE A 30 19.09 -11.36 63.34
C ILE A 30 18.71 -10.21 62.40
N HIS A 31 18.94 -8.99 62.87
CA HIS A 31 18.89 -7.76 62.08
C HIS A 31 20.31 -7.17 61.99
N LYS A 32 20.90 -7.15 60.78
CA LYS A 32 22.19 -6.49 60.52
C LYS A 32 22.00 -5.30 59.59
N THR A 33 22.39 -4.12 60.04
CA THR A 33 22.32 -2.88 59.24
C THR A 33 23.55 -2.66 58.36
N THR A 34 24.63 -3.42 58.58
CA THR A 34 25.84 -3.43 57.75
C THR A 34 25.88 -4.69 56.89
N SER A 35 26.63 -4.65 55.78
CA SER A 35 26.77 -5.80 54.89
C SER A 35 27.32 -7.03 55.64
N TYR A 36 26.67 -8.18 55.46
CA TYR A 36 27.08 -9.45 56.07
C TYR A 36 27.89 -10.30 55.08
N ALA A 37 29.03 -10.83 55.48
CA ALA A 37 29.82 -11.74 54.64
C ALA A 37 29.59 -13.18 55.05
N PHE A 38 28.90 -13.96 54.20
CA PHE A 38 28.73 -15.40 54.38
C PHE A 38 30.05 -16.13 54.13
N ALA A 39 30.29 -17.23 54.85
CA ALA A 39 31.29 -18.21 54.49
C ALA A 39 30.69 -19.29 53.57
N ASN A 40 31.56 -20.08 52.93
CA ASN A 40 31.09 -21.19 52.09
C ASN A 40 30.42 -22.29 52.95
N GLY A 41 29.20 -22.66 52.60
CA GLY A 41 28.40 -23.66 53.29
C GLY A 41 27.50 -23.07 54.39
N ASP A 42 27.49 -21.75 54.57
CA ASP A 42 26.61 -21.09 55.52
C ASP A 42 25.13 -21.27 55.14
N PHE A 43 24.27 -21.13 56.15
CA PHE A 43 22.83 -21.14 55.98
C PHE A 43 22.19 -19.97 56.73
N ALA A 44 21.10 -19.44 56.19
CA ALA A 44 20.23 -18.50 56.87
C ALA A 44 18.85 -19.12 57.08
N ARG A 45 18.54 -19.51 58.31
CA ARG A 45 17.24 -20.04 58.72
C ARG A 45 16.65 -19.11 59.80
N GLY A 46 15.37 -19.26 60.16
CA GLY A 46 14.74 -18.42 61.20
C GLY A 46 14.36 -16.99 60.75
N LEU A 47 14.37 -16.00 61.64
CA LEU A 47 14.03 -14.61 61.32
C LEU A 47 15.30 -13.81 61.03
N VAL A 48 15.64 -13.65 59.74
CA VAL A 48 16.86 -12.96 59.30
C VAL A 48 16.53 -11.78 58.39
N PHE A 49 17.11 -10.63 58.72
CA PHE A 49 17.01 -9.39 57.97
C PHE A 49 18.38 -8.72 57.81
N LEU A 50 18.78 -8.46 56.56
CA LEU A 50 20.07 -7.86 56.22
C LEU A 50 19.89 -6.49 55.56
N GLY A 51 19.79 -5.46 56.38
CA GLY A 51 19.66 -4.05 55.98
C GLY A 51 20.84 -3.54 55.14
N GLY A 52 22.06 -4.02 55.42
CA GLY A 52 23.26 -3.61 54.68
C GLY A 52 23.62 -4.50 53.48
N GLY A 53 22.76 -5.45 53.11
CA GLY A 53 23.05 -6.44 52.07
C GLY A 53 23.95 -7.57 52.56
N PHE A 54 24.47 -8.37 51.62
CA PHE A 54 25.40 -9.45 51.95
C PHE A 54 26.34 -9.80 50.82
N SER A 55 27.42 -10.49 51.14
CA SER A 55 28.36 -11.06 50.19
C SER A 55 28.52 -12.58 50.36
N VAL A 56 28.69 -13.27 49.24
CA VAL A 56 29.02 -14.70 49.15
C VAL A 56 30.39 -14.79 48.47
N PRO A 57 31.35 -15.53 49.03
CA PRO A 57 32.70 -15.62 48.46
C PRO A 57 32.69 -16.34 47.10
N ALA A 58 33.68 -16.04 46.26
CA ALA A 58 33.88 -16.73 44.99
C ALA A 58 33.94 -18.25 45.20
N ALA A 59 33.24 -19.02 44.37
CA ALA A 59 33.06 -20.47 44.49
C ALA A 59 32.43 -20.96 45.81
N GLY A 60 31.95 -20.05 46.66
CA GLY A 60 31.20 -20.36 47.87
C GLY A 60 29.71 -20.51 47.59
N SER A 61 29.00 -21.19 48.49
CA SER A 61 27.54 -21.33 48.45
C SER A 61 26.90 -20.98 49.80
N VAL A 62 25.71 -20.38 49.76
CA VAL A 62 24.88 -20.11 50.95
C VAL A 62 23.46 -20.64 50.72
N SER A 63 22.85 -21.25 51.74
CA SER A 63 21.45 -21.73 51.66
C SER A 63 20.51 -20.83 52.47
N LEU A 64 19.49 -20.26 51.82
CA LEU A 64 18.47 -19.41 52.45
C LEU A 64 17.23 -20.25 52.74
N GLY A 65 17.13 -20.71 53.99
CA GLY A 65 16.13 -21.66 54.49
C GLY A 65 14.86 -21.05 55.08
N THR A 66 14.68 -19.75 54.97
CA THR A 66 13.56 -18.98 55.54
C THR A 66 13.16 -17.86 54.58
N ASN A 67 11.99 -17.24 54.79
CA ASN A 67 11.65 -16.02 54.07
C ASN A 67 12.66 -14.94 54.46
N PHE A 68 13.56 -14.63 53.55
CA PHE A 68 14.78 -13.88 53.81
C PHE A 68 14.64 -12.46 53.28
N ALA A 69 14.79 -11.44 54.12
CA ALA A 69 14.65 -10.04 53.70
C ALA A 69 16.00 -9.32 53.61
N VAL A 70 16.21 -8.58 52.53
CA VAL A 70 17.44 -7.82 52.28
C VAL A 70 17.11 -6.41 51.78
N GLU A 71 17.82 -5.41 52.30
CA GLU A 71 17.71 -4.02 51.82
C GLU A 71 18.94 -3.52 51.07
N GLY A 72 20.12 -4.12 51.29
CA GLY A 72 21.35 -3.68 50.63
C GLY A 72 21.79 -4.58 49.46
N PRO A 73 22.94 -4.27 48.84
CA PRO A 73 23.45 -5.00 47.68
C PRO A 73 23.78 -6.45 48.00
N ILE A 74 23.44 -7.35 47.07
CA ILE A 74 23.81 -8.77 47.07
C ILE A 74 25.07 -8.94 46.21
N GLN A 75 26.18 -9.34 46.84
CA GLN A 75 27.47 -9.51 46.18
C GLN A 75 27.86 -10.99 46.07
N LEU A 76 27.82 -11.56 44.87
CA LEU A 76 28.15 -12.96 44.61
C LEU A 76 29.62 -13.19 44.18
N ASN A 77 30.43 -12.13 44.08
CA ASN A 77 31.88 -12.22 43.90
C ASN A 77 32.32 -13.20 42.80
N ARG A 78 31.79 -13.04 41.58
CA ARG A 78 32.10 -13.81 40.36
C ARG A 78 31.39 -15.15 40.18
N SER A 79 31.46 -16.01 41.18
CA SER A 79 30.96 -17.41 41.10
C SER A 79 30.33 -17.91 42.39
N GLY A 80 30.06 -17.02 43.35
CA GLY A 80 29.30 -17.33 44.54
C GLY A 80 27.86 -17.71 44.18
N LYS A 81 27.30 -18.63 44.97
CA LYS A 81 25.99 -19.24 44.75
C LYS A 81 25.06 -19.01 45.94
N ILE A 82 23.84 -18.55 45.67
CA ILE A 82 22.73 -18.59 46.62
C ILE A 82 21.85 -19.79 46.28
N ILE A 83 21.43 -20.56 47.29
CA ILE A 83 20.42 -21.62 47.19
C ILE A 83 19.19 -21.15 47.95
N LEU A 84 18.10 -20.85 47.25
CA LEU A 84 16.82 -20.47 47.84
C LEU A 84 16.04 -21.74 48.18
N GLU A 85 15.97 -22.08 49.47
CA GLU A 85 15.03 -23.10 49.97
C GLU A 85 13.65 -22.46 50.30
N ARG A 86 13.59 -21.13 50.40
CA ARG A 86 12.41 -20.28 50.70
C ARG A 86 12.54 -18.92 49.99
N ASP A 87 11.50 -18.09 50.09
CA ASP A 87 11.40 -16.84 49.34
C ASP A 87 12.42 -15.77 49.79
N LEU A 88 12.95 -15.00 48.85
CA LEU A 88 13.83 -13.86 49.07
C LEU A 88 13.06 -12.55 48.83
N LEU A 89 12.86 -11.75 49.87
CA LEU A 89 12.28 -10.41 49.77
C LEU A 89 13.39 -9.36 49.59
N MET A 90 13.40 -8.71 48.44
CA MET A 90 14.28 -7.58 48.12
C MET A 90 13.51 -6.27 48.33
N GLN A 91 13.95 -5.46 49.27
CA GLN A 91 13.34 -4.16 49.61
C GLN A 91 14.43 -3.10 49.76
N GLY A 92 14.10 -1.89 50.21
CA GLY A 92 15.07 -0.79 50.32
C GLY A 92 15.82 -0.54 49.00
N ASN A 93 17.16 -0.50 49.08
CA ASN A 93 18.09 -0.32 47.97
C ASN A 93 18.74 -1.64 47.50
N ALA A 94 18.02 -2.76 47.60
CA ALA A 94 18.55 -4.07 47.29
C ALA A 94 18.82 -4.20 45.78
N SER A 95 19.97 -4.78 45.43
CA SER A 95 20.39 -4.96 44.03
C SER A 95 21.27 -6.20 43.87
N PHE A 96 21.33 -6.73 42.65
CA PHE A 96 22.34 -7.73 42.29
C PHE A 96 23.62 -7.02 41.82
N ALA A 97 24.51 -6.75 42.77
CA ALA A 97 25.66 -5.88 42.56
C ALA A 97 26.88 -6.58 41.95
N SER A 98 26.88 -7.91 41.86
CA SER A 98 27.94 -8.64 41.14
C SER A 98 27.43 -9.97 40.57
N ARG A 99 28.05 -10.39 39.46
CA ARG A 99 27.79 -11.68 38.81
C ARG A 99 27.90 -12.89 39.77
N GLY A 100 27.09 -13.91 39.54
CA GLY A 100 27.09 -15.17 40.30
C GLY A 100 25.90 -16.07 39.96
N THR A 101 25.51 -16.95 40.88
CA THR A 101 24.43 -17.94 40.66
C THR A 101 23.37 -17.87 41.74
N ILE A 102 22.11 -17.98 41.34
CA ILE A 102 20.95 -18.21 42.20
C ILE A 102 20.36 -19.55 41.80
N ALA A 103 20.19 -20.46 42.76
CA ALA A 103 19.53 -21.73 42.56
C ALA A 103 18.27 -21.79 43.41
N ALA A 104 17.16 -22.29 42.86
CA ALA A 104 15.94 -22.53 43.60
C ALA A 104 15.19 -23.74 43.03
N GLU A 105 14.33 -24.34 43.85
CA GLU A 105 13.40 -25.40 43.45
C GLU A 105 11.99 -25.01 43.89
N GLY A 106 11.44 -23.97 43.24
CA GLY A 106 10.11 -23.42 43.46
C GLY A 106 10.04 -22.20 44.41
N ALA A 107 11.16 -21.72 44.94
CA ALA A 107 11.20 -20.51 45.76
C ALA A 107 11.10 -19.22 44.91
N ALA A 108 10.55 -18.15 45.50
CA ALA A 108 10.36 -16.88 44.81
C ALA A 108 11.36 -15.79 45.25
N ILE A 109 11.67 -14.87 44.35
CA ILE A 109 12.26 -13.56 44.66
C ILE A 109 11.13 -12.54 44.57
N LEU A 110 10.87 -11.84 45.67
CA LEU A 110 9.80 -10.85 45.79
C LEU A 110 10.41 -9.46 45.81
N LEU A 111 10.00 -8.60 44.88
CA LEU A 111 10.41 -7.20 44.89
C LEU A 111 9.46 -6.38 45.77
N GLY A 112 10.03 -5.57 46.66
CA GLY A 112 9.33 -4.58 47.47
C GLY A 112 9.68 -3.13 47.09
N ASN A 113 10.55 -2.95 46.10
CA ASN A 113 10.91 -1.70 45.44
C ASN A 113 11.42 -2.02 44.03
N ASP A 114 11.70 -1.00 43.24
CA ASP A 114 12.43 -1.15 41.99
C ASP A 114 13.84 -1.69 42.22
N VAL A 115 14.26 -2.67 41.43
CA VAL A 115 15.55 -3.37 41.60
C VAL A 115 16.36 -3.28 40.33
N HIS A 116 17.66 -3.00 40.48
CA HIS A 116 18.62 -2.95 39.38
C HIS A 116 19.49 -4.21 39.36
N MET A 117 19.63 -4.79 38.16
CA MET A 117 20.77 -5.59 37.75
C MET A 117 21.79 -4.65 37.13
N THR A 118 22.90 -4.44 37.83
CA THR A 118 23.84 -3.37 37.45
C THR A 118 24.62 -3.70 36.18
N GLU A 119 25.14 -2.66 35.53
CA GLU A 119 25.81 -2.73 34.22
C GLU A 119 26.80 -3.91 34.09
N ARG A 120 26.72 -4.64 32.96
CA ARG A 120 27.57 -5.81 32.61
C ARG A 120 27.57 -6.97 33.63
N ASN A 121 26.67 -6.99 34.62
CA ASN A 121 26.56 -8.13 35.52
C ASN A 121 25.76 -9.27 34.90
N VAL A 122 26.23 -10.50 35.12
CA VAL A 122 25.58 -11.73 34.67
C VAL A 122 25.19 -12.58 35.87
N VAL A 123 23.90 -12.80 36.08
CA VAL A 123 23.40 -13.66 37.17
C VAL A 123 22.78 -14.91 36.55
N HIS A 124 23.31 -16.08 36.93
CA HIS A 124 22.79 -17.38 36.51
C HIS A 124 21.63 -17.81 37.40
N CYS A 125 20.57 -18.33 36.79
CA CYS A 125 19.41 -18.93 37.45
C CYS A 125 19.39 -20.43 37.20
N MET A 126 19.54 -21.22 38.26
CA MET A 126 19.46 -22.68 38.25
C MET A 126 18.16 -23.15 38.92
N GLY A 127 17.50 -24.14 38.31
CA GLY A 127 16.25 -24.70 38.82
C GLY A 127 15.05 -23.77 38.63
N ASP A 128 13.89 -24.21 39.12
CA ASP A 128 12.63 -23.50 38.92
C ASP A 128 12.45 -22.36 39.94
N MET A 129 12.14 -21.14 39.48
CA MET A 129 11.91 -19.99 40.36
C MET A 129 10.90 -18.99 39.80
N VAL A 130 10.33 -18.19 40.70
CA VAL A 130 9.47 -17.05 40.36
C VAL A 130 10.17 -15.77 40.78
N ILE A 131 10.20 -14.75 39.92
CA ILE A 131 10.58 -13.39 40.27
C ILE A 131 9.31 -12.55 40.17
N ASP A 132 8.75 -12.18 41.33
CA ASP A 132 7.50 -11.44 41.45
C ASP A 132 7.79 -9.98 41.77
N GLY A 133 7.42 -9.08 40.87
CA GLY A 133 7.69 -7.66 41.06
C GLY A 133 6.75 -6.98 42.03
N ASN A 134 5.60 -7.57 42.38
CA ASN A 134 4.57 -6.90 43.17
C ASN A 134 4.20 -5.47 42.66
N GLY A 135 4.32 -5.23 41.35
CA GLY A 135 4.09 -3.94 40.71
C GLY A 135 5.34 -3.05 40.55
N HIS A 136 6.51 -3.51 40.97
CA HIS A 136 7.79 -2.80 40.83
C HIS A 136 8.51 -3.14 39.53
N THR A 137 9.53 -2.34 39.21
CA THR A 137 10.33 -2.46 38.00
C THR A 137 11.63 -3.22 38.26
N LEU A 138 11.95 -4.18 37.39
CA LEU A 138 13.27 -4.80 37.30
C LEU A 138 14.05 -4.14 36.15
N TYR A 139 15.09 -3.40 36.50
CA TYR A 139 15.98 -2.74 35.56
C TYR A 139 17.15 -3.66 35.19
N PHE A 140 17.36 -3.86 33.91
CA PHE A 140 18.61 -4.36 33.34
C PHE A 140 19.39 -3.16 32.83
N ASP A 141 20.39 -2.71 33.59
CA ASP A 141 21.31 -1.68 33.11
C ASP A 141 22.12 -2.22 31.91
N ASP A 142 22.90 -1.37 31.22
CA ASP A 142 23.54 -1.74 29.95
C ASP A 142 24.33 -3.05 30.04
N PHE A 143 24.03 -3.97 29.12
CA PHE A 143 24.62 -5.31 29.03
C PHE A 143 24.49 -6.18 30.30
N ALA A 144 23.62 -5.83 31.26
CA ALA A 144 23.26 -6.72 32.35
C ALA A 144 22.45 -7.91 31.83
N GLN A 145 22.68 -9.09 32.38
CA GLN A 145 22.04 -10.33 31.93
C GLN A 145 21.56 -11.19 33.08
N LEU A 146 20.36 -11.73 32.95
CA LEU A 146 19.90 -12.90 33.69
C LEU A 146 20.03 -14.12 32.78
N PHE A 147 20.89 -15.06 33.15
CA PHE A 147 21.17 -16.27 32.39
C PHE A 147 20.35 -17.43 32.95
N VAL A 148 19.32 -17.86 32.22
CA VAL A 148 18.49 -19.01 32.60
C VAL A 148 19.21 -20.29 32.19
N ASP A 149 19.74 -21.01 33.17
CA ASP A 149 20.56 -22.19 32.93
C ASP A 149 19.74 -23.35 32.34
N THR A 150 20.44 -24.37 31.85
CA THR A 150 19.82 -25.52 31.19
C THR A 150 18.99 -26.29 32.23
N HIS A 151 17.75 -26.63 31.88
CA HIS A 151 16.72 -27.20 32.77
C HIS A 151 16.12 -26.25 33.82
N ALA A 152 16.46 -24.95 33.80
CA ALA A 152 15.82 -23.97 34.68
C ALA A 152 14.55 -23.38 34.04
N THR A 153 13.54 -23.12 34.86
CA THR A 153 12.36 -22.33 34.51
C THR A 153 12.29 -21.07 35.37
N VAL A 154 12.33 -19.89 34.75
CA VAL A 154 12.15 -18.62 35.47
C VAL A 154 10.84 -17.97 35.05
N THR A 155 9.95 -17.74 36.01
CA THR A 155 8.70 -17.00 35.78
C THR A 155 8.83 -15.58 36.31
N PHE A 156 8.73 -14.57 35.44
CA PHE A 156 8.59 -13.18 35.83
C PHE A 156 7.12 -12.83 35.91
N ARG A 157 6.69 -12.16 36.99
CA ARG A 157 5.30 -11.75 37.09
C ARG A 157 5.06 -10.43 37.81
N ASN A 158 3.93 -9.80 37.48
CA ASN A 158 3.45 -8.55 38.09
C ASN A 158 4.52 -7.45 38.13
N MET A 159 5.17 -7.18 37.00
CA MET A 159 6.30 -6.24 36.97
C MET A 159 6.44 -5.51 35.64
N VAL A 160 7.17 -4.42 35.67
CA VAL A 160 7.78 -3.84 34.47
C VAL A 160 9.22 -4.34 34.39
N ILE A 161 9.64 -4.83 33.24
CA ILE A 161 11.04 -5.12 32.95
C ILE A 161 11.52 -4.03 32.00
N LYS A 162 12.57 -3.30 32.40
CA LYS A 162 13.15 -2.25 31.57
C LYS A 162 14.58 -2.63 31.19
N THR A 163 14.90 -2.59 29.90
CA THR A 163 16.24 -2.92 29.41
C THR A 163 16.99 -1.68 28.95
N GLY A 164 18.26 -1.56 29.34
CA GLY A 164 19.25 -0.69 28.70
C GLY A 164 19.74 -1.29 27.38
N LEU A 165 20.99 -0.99 27.03
CA LEU A 165 21.63 -1.51 25.81
C LEU A 165 21.82 -3.03 25.88
N THR A 166 21.40 -3.72 24.82
CA THR A 166 21.56 -5.18 24.65
C THR A 166 22.18 -5.47 23.29
N ALA A 167 22.63 -6.72 23.09
CA ALA A 167 23.12 -7.20 21.79
C ALA A 167 22.65 -8.65 21.56
N PRO A 168 22.65 -9.17 20.33
CA PRO A 168 22.30 -10.56 20.05
C PRO A 168 23.12 -11.58 20.88
N GLY A 169 24.39 -11.30 21.16
CA GLY A 169 25.23 -12.15 22.01
C GLY A 169 25.06 -11.91 23.52
N SER A 170 24.40 -10.83 23.90
CA SER A 170 24.23 -10.41 25.30
C SER A 170 22.80 -9.87 25.54
N PRO A 171 21.75 -10.70 25.42
CA PRO A 171 20.39 -10.27 25.74
C PRO A 171 20.20 -10.12 27.25
N ALA A 172 19.30 -9.22 27.64
CA ALA A 172 18.95 -8.97 29.04
C ALA A 172 18.50 -10.25 29.77
N ILE A 173 17.71 -11.10 29.09
CA ILE A 173 17.37 -12.43 29.58
C ILE A 173 17.87 -13.44 28.55
N ALA A 174 18.89 -14.21 28.93
CA ALA A 174 19.55 -15.18 28.08
C ALA A 174 19.13 -16.61 28.45
N LEU A 175 18.58 -17.35 27.49
CA LEU A 175 18.25 -18.76 27.64
C LEU A 175 19.48 -19.59 27.22
N SER A 176 20.12 -20.27 28.18
CA SER A 176 21.42 -20.92 28.00
C SER A 176 21.41 -22.14 27.08
N GLY A 177 20.28 -22.84 26.98
CA GLY A 177 20.17 -24.11 26.28
C GLY A 177 18.73 -24.46 25.92
N GLY A 178 18.54 -25.54 25.16
CA GLY A 178 17.23 -25.88 24.61
C GLY A 178 16.18 -26.34 25.62
N THR A 179 16.55 -26.60 26.87
CA THR A 179 15.60 -26.94 27.94
C THR A 179 15.34 -25.78 28.91
N SER A 180 15.99 -24.64 28.71
CA SER A 180 15.76 -23.42 29.49
C SER A 180 14.39 -22.82 29.13
N LYS A 181 13.67 -22.33 30.14
CA LYS A 181 12.31 -21.80 29.97
C LYS A 181 12.16 -20.47 30.69
N VAL A 182 11.51 -19.52 30.04
CA VAL A 182 11.06 -18.27 30.65
C VAL A 182 9.55 -18.14 30.48
N ALA A 183 8.86 -17.72 31.53
CA ALA A 183 7.46 -17.33 31.45
C ALA A 183 7.29 -15.88 31.90
N PHE A 184 6.51 -15.11 31.15
CA PHE A 184 6.07 -13.77 31.50
C PHE A 184 4.59 -13.83 31.86
N ASP A 185 4.25 -13.38 33.07
CA ASP A 185 2.89 -13.43 33.61
C ASP A 185 2.47 -12.05 34.13
N ASN A 186 1.60 -11.33 33.41
CA ASN A 186 1.22 -9.97 33.77
C ASN A 186 2.45 -9.02 33.86
N VAL A 187 3.22 -8.93 32.77
CA VAL A 187 4.49 -8.21 32.68
C VAL A 187 4.47 -7.18 31.56
N VAL A 188 5.10 -6.02 31.76
CA VAL A 188 5.41 -5.07 30.69
C VAL A 188 6.90 -5.15 30.37
N LEU A 189 7.25 -5.53 29.14
CA LEU A 189 8.60 -5.49 28.59
C LEU A 189 8.82 -4.11 27.94
N SER A 190 9.40 -3.17 28.69
CA SER A 190 9.77 -1.84 28.22
C SER A 190 11.17 -1.87 27.62
N LEU A 191 11.25 -2.04 26.30
CA LEU A 191 12.49 -2.30 25.57
C LEU A 191 13.20 -1.00 25.17
N GLY A 192 14.36 -0.73 25.77
CA GLY A 192 15.31 0.30 25.30
C GLY A 192 16.23 -0.19 24.16
N SER A 193 16.24 -1.48 23.89
CA SER A 193 16.99 -2.16 22.81
C SER A 193 16.34 -3.51 22.53
N ASP A 194 16.73 -4.16 21.43
CA ASP A 194 16.15 -5.44 21.03
C ASP A 194 16.27 -6.54 22.11
N PHE A 195 15.16 -7.22 22.36
CA PHE A 195 15.10 -8.41 23.20
C PHE A 195 15.29 -9.66 22.33
N TYR A 196 16.45 -10.32 22.43
CA TYR A 196 16.75 -11.51 21.64
C TYR A 196 16.40 -12.80 22.38
N CYS A 197 15.45 -13.56 21.84
CA CYS A 197 15.21 -14.95 22.21
C CYS A 197 15.98 -15.87 21.26
N ASN A 198 17.24 -16.18 21.57
CA ASN A 198 18.10 -16.97 20.67
C ASN A 198 17.96 -18.49 20.83
N ASN A 199 17.45 -18.97 21.97
CA ASN A 199 17.34 -20.38 22.32
C ASN A 199 16.27 -20.57 23.41
N GLY A 200 15.97 -21.81 23.81
CA GLY A 200 15.01 -22.12 24.88
C GLY A 200 13.56 -21.80 24.52
N HIS A 201 12.68 -21.87 25.51
CA HIS A 201 11.25 -21.60 25.35
C HIS A 201 10.83 -20.33 26.09
N ILE A 202 9.92 -19.56 25.50
CA ILE A 202 9.28 -18.39 26.11
C ILE A 202 7.76 -18.58 26.14
N PHE A 203 7.13 -18.26 27.26
CA PHE A 203 5.69 -18.42 27.45
C PHE A 203 5.07 -17.10 27.95
N PHE A 204 3.88 -16.78 27.46
CA PHE A 204 3.16 -15.56 27.83
C PHE A 204 1.83 -15.90 28.48
N HIS A 205 1.61 -15.40 29.70
CA HIS A 205 0.45 -15.66 30.54
C HIS A 205 -0.21 -14.33 30.96
N ASN A 206 -1.54 -14.32 31.04
CA ASN A 206 -2.33 -13.11 31.26
C ASN A 206 -1.99 -12.02 30.23
N ASP A 207 -1.95 -10.74 30.62
CA ASP A 207 -1.62 -9.65 29.70
C ASP A 207 -0.11 -9.37 29.79
N VAL A 208 0.62 -9.66 28.71
CA VAL A 208 2.02 -9.26 28.56
C VAL A 208 2.10 -8.19 27.48
N ALA A 209 2.66 -7.03 27.81
CA ALA A 209 2.82 -5.94 26.85
C ALA A 209 4.31 -5.72 26.52
N VAL A 210 4.59 -5.37 25.28
CA VAL A 210 5.89 -4.92 24.78
C VAL A 210 5.72 -3.46 24.39
N SER A 211 6.58 -2.59 24.93
CA SER A 211 6.59 -1.15 24.69
C SER A 211 8.04 -0.64 24.50
N GLY A 212 8.20 0.60 24.05
CA GLY A 212 9.51 1.20 23.79
C GLY A 212 9.93 1.10 22.33
N VAL A 213 11.24 1.24 22.07
CA VAL A 213 11.81 1.33 20.70
C VAL A 213 12.48 0.04 20.24
N GLY A 214 12.74 -0.91 21.15
CA GLY A 214 13.36 -2.19 20.83
C GLY A 214 12.39 -3.22 20.25
N ALA A 215 12.90 -4.13 19.43
CA ALA A 215 12.14 -5.26 18.91
C ALA A 215 12.19 -6.47 19.87
N LEU A 216 11.09 -7.23 19.99
CA LEU A 216 11.15 -8.60 20.48
C LEU A 216 11.55 -9.50 19.30
N VAL A 217 12.79 -9.97 19.30
CA VAL A 217 13.37 -10.76 18.21
C VAL A 217 13.39 -12.24 18.60
N TYR A 218 12.47 -13.01 18.01
CA TYR A 218 12.34 -14.44 18.22
C TYR A 218 13.23 -15.22 17.25
N ARG A 219 14.34 -15.76 17.73
CA ARG A 219 15.28 -16.58 16.95
C ARG A 219 15.39 -18.03 17.41
N SER A 220 14.69 -18.39 18.48
CA SER A 220 14.76 -19.72 19.07
C SER A 220 14.29 -20.80 18.09
N PRO A 221 15.00 -21.94 18.01
CA PRO A 221 14.58 -23.09 17.21
C PRO A 221 13.50 -23.95 17.92
N LEU A 222 12.96 -23.50 19.04
CA LEU A 222 12.05 -24.28 19.90
C LEU A 222 10.67 -23.66 19.96
N GLN A 223 9.67 -24.42 20.42
CA GLN A 223 8.28 -23.97 20.48
C GLN A 223 7.97 -23.07 21.68
N SER A 224 7.32 -21.94 21.43
CA SER A 224 6.87 -20.96 22.42
C SER A 224 5.41 -20.61 22.20
N TYR A 225 4.72 -20.10 23.22
CA TYR A 225 3.29 -19.84 23.09
C TYR A 225 2.74 -18.70 23.95
N VAL A 226 1.63 -18.12 23.49
CA VAL A 226 0.71 -17.31 24.30
C VAL A 226 -0.37 -18.22 24.88
N ALA A 227 -0.51 -18.25 26.20
CA ALA A 227 -1.39 -19.16 26.92
C ALA A 227 -2.88 -18.88 26.63
N ALA A 228 -3.74 -19.81 27.06
CA ALA A 228 -5.19 -19.62 27.00
C ALA A 228 -5.60 -18.36 27.78
N SER A 229 -6.58 -17.61 27.27
CA SER A 229 -7.12 -16.39 27.88
C SER A 229 -6.06 -15.34 28.21
N SER A 230 -4.98 -15.32 27.43
CA SER A 230 -3.83 -14.43 27.60
C SER A 230 -3.62 -13.59 26.34
N LYS A 231 -3.03 -12.41 26.50
CA LYS A 231 -2.69 -11.49 25.42
C LYS A 231 -1.20 -11.21 25.42
N LEU A 232 -0.58 -11.29 24.25
CA LEU A 232 0.70 -10.65 23.99
C LEU A 232 0.43 -9.38 23.18
N ILE A 233 0.78 -8.22 23.72
CA ILE A 233 0.45 -6.90 23.18
C ILE A 233 1.73 -6.20 22.75
N PHE A 234 1.81 -5.75 21.51
CA PHE A 234 2.86 -4.90 20.97
C PHE A 234 2.28 -3.50 20.81
N ASP A 235 2.81 -2.53 21.55
CA ASP A 235 2.31 -1.14 21.57
C ASP A 235 2.95 -0.28 20.46
N LEU A 236 2.52 0.98 20.35
CA LEU A 236 2.93 1.90 19.28
C LEU A 236 4.46 1.98 19.13
N GLY A 237 4.96 1.82 17.90
CA GLY A 237 6.39 1.91 17.59
C GLY A 237 7.22 0.68 17.96
N THR A 238 6.62 -0.35 18.55
CA THR A 238 7.34 -1.60 18.83
C THR A 238 7.39 -2.54 17.63
N THR A 239 8.28 -3.53 17.69
CA THR A 239 8.40 -4.56 16.66
C THR A 239 8.37 -5.96 17.26
N PHE A 240 7.53 -6.85 16.73
CA PHE A 240 7.69 -8.29 16.88
C PHE A 240 8.42 -8.84 15.66
N SER A 241 9.60 -9.41 15.83
CA SER A 241 10.37 -10.03 14.73
C SER A 241 10.43 -11.54 14.91
N TYR A 242 9.70 -12.28 14.08
CA TYR A 242 9.77 -13.74 14.02
C TYR A 242 10.83 -14.17 13.00
N ALA A 243 11.98 -14.60 13.53
CA ALA A 243 13.19 -14.90 12.77
C ALA A 243 13.91 -16.16 13.30
N PRO A 244 13.22 -17.31 13.45
CA PRO A 244 13.81 -18.51 14.04
C PRO A 244 15.07 -18.95 13.27
N ALA A 245 16.01 -19.56 13.98
CA ALA A 245 17.23 -20.10 13.38
C ALA A 245 17.00 -21.33 12.47
N THR A 246 15.75 -21.73 12.25
CA THR A 246 15.34 -22.88 11.43
C THR A 246 14.29 -22.43 10.43
N ALA A 247 14.04 -23.24 9.40
CA ALA A 247 13.01 -22.96 8.39
C ALA A 247 11.55 -23.14 8.89
N ALA A 248 11.33 -23.41 10.17
CA ALA A 248 10.01 -23.67 10.73
C ALA A 248 9.22 -22.37 10.97
N ASN A 249 7.96 -22.37 10.55
CA ASN A 249 7.05 -21.24 10.68
C ASN A 249 6.06 -21.38 11.85
N ASP A 250 6.05 -22.50 12.57
CA ASP A 250 5.09 -22.86 13.62
C ASP A 250 5.69 -22.87 15.04
N LEU A 251 6.89 -22.31 15.23
CA LEU A 251 7.60 -22.33 16.52
C LEU A 251 7.07 -21.31 17.53
N PHE A 252 6.19 -20.41 17.11
CA PHE A 252 5.48 -19.50 18.00
C PHE A 252 3.98 -19.59 17.70
N TYR A 253 3.19 -20.05 18.65
CA TYR A 253 1.76 -20.30 18.43
C TYR A 253 0.87 -19.79 19.57
N LEU A 254 -0.41 -19.56 19.27
CA LEU A 254 -1.43 -19.22 20.26
C LEU A 254 -2.05 -20.51 20.80
N LYS A 255 -2.23 -20.65 22.13
CA LYS A 255 -2.58 -21.96 22.73
C LYS A 255 -3.94 -22.48 22.25
N ASP A 256 -4.95 -21.60 22.23
CA ASP A 256 -6.32 -21.88 21.82
C ASP A 256 -7.05 -20.62 21.29
N SER A 257 -8.34 -20.74 20.99
CA SER A 257 -9.18 -19.65 20.46
C SER A 257 -9.39 -18.46 21.41
N SER A 258 -8.97 -18.54 22.67
CA SER A 258 -9.02 -17.45 23.66
C SER A 258 -7.70 -16.68 23.79
N SER A 259 -6.61 -17.23 23.26
CA SER A 259 -5.31 -16.55 23.16
C SER A 259 -5.33 -15.41 22.13
N ARG A 260 -4.61 -14.31 22.41
CA ARG A 260 -4.52 -13.15 21.51
C ARG A 260 -3.06 -12.72 21.29
N LEU A 261 -2.73 -12.41 20.06
CA LEU A 261 -1.60 -11.54 19.71
C LEU A 261 -2.19 -10.20 19.30
N VAL A 262 -1.77 -9.10 19.91
CA VAL A 262 -2.30 -7.75 19.67
C VAL A 262 -1.17 -6.89 19.16
N CYS A 263 -1.34 -6.29 18.00
CA CYS A 263 -0.43 -5.29 17.43
C CYS A 263 -1.18 -3.96 17.43
N ASN A 264 -0.72 -2.99 18.20
CA ASN A 264 -1.30 -1.65 18.32
C ASN A 264 -0.32 -0.62 17.74
N GLY A 265 -0.46 -0.24 16.46
CA GLY A 265 0.49 0.70 15.84
C GLY A 265 1.94 0.16 15.77
N ALA A 266 2.09 -1.17 15.79
CA ALA A 266 3.36 -1.88 15.90
C ALA A 266 3.77 -2.52 14.56
N SER A 267 5.02 -2.99 14.47
CA SER A 267 5.50 -3.76 13.32
C SER A 267 5.51 -5.27 13.61
N LEU A 268 4.91 -6.08 12.75
CA LEU A 268 5.13 -7.53 12.72
C LEU A 268 6.09 -7.86 11.57
N LYS A 269 7.30 -8.30 11.93
CA LYS A 269 8.35 -8.69 10.99
C LYS A 269 8.51 -10.19 10.89
N THR A 270 8.73 -10.68 9.67
CA THR A 270 9.07 -12.09 9.41
C THR A 270 10.24 -12.21 8.44
N THR A 271 11.08 -13.21 8.64
CA THR A 271 12.15 -13.56 7.68
C THR A 271 11.61 -14.47 6.56
N PHE A 272 12.48 -14.98 5.69
CA PHE A 272 12.16 -15.92 4.61
C PHE A 272 11.48 -17.24 5.05
N THR A 273 11.24 -17.45 6.34
CA THR A 273 10.53 -18.64 6.84
C THR A 273 9.04 -18.39 7.01
N GLY A 274 8.62 -17.12 7.09
CA GLY A 274 7.26 -16.75 7.48
C GLY A 274 6.91 -17.12 8.92
N MET A 275 5.66 -16.88 9.30
CA MET A 275 5.08 -17.24 10.59
C MET A 275 3.67 -17.82 10.37
N GLU A 276 3.33 -18.89 11.08
CA GLU A 276 1.99 -19.49 11.06
C GLU A 276 1.26 -19.23 12.39
N ILE A 277 0.07 -18.64 12.31
CA ILE A 277 -0.86 -18.52 13.44
C ILE A 277 -2.08 -19.39 13.14
N SER A 278 -2.10 -20.60 13.69
CA SER A 278 -3.14 -21.61 13.42
C SER A 278 -4.26 -21.69 14.46
N ARG A 279 -4.14 -20.90 15.54
CA ARG A 279 -5.05 -20.90 16.71
C ARG A 279 -5.15 -19.47 17.24
N GLY A 280 -6.16 -19.17 18.06
CA GLY A 280 -6.31 -17.84 18.67
C GLY A 280 -6.73 -16.75 17.69
N ALA A 281 -6.43 -15.50 18.02
CA ALA A 281 -6.66 -14.37 17.15
C ALA A 281 -5.50 -13.39 17.14
N LEU A 282 -5.21 -12.84 15.96
CA LEU A 282 -4.38 -11.66 15.77
C LEU A 282 -5.30 -10.44 15.76
N LEU A 283 -5.07 -9.51 16.69
CA LEU A 283 -5.78 -8.24 16.79
C LEU A 283 -4.86 -7.14 16.28
N CYS A 284 -5.32 -6.34 15.32
CA CYS A 284 -4.57 -5.19 14.80
C CYS A 284 -5.34 -3.93 15.13
N ASP A 285 -4.81 -3.10 16.01
CA ASP A 285 -5.35 -1.78 16.35
C ASP A 285 -4.39 -0.71 15.81
N ASN A 286 -4.90 0.40 15.27
CA ASN A 286 -4.08 1.43 14.59
C ASN A 286 -3.23 0.86 13.41
N ALA A 287 -2.38 1.69 12.80
CA ALA A 287 -1.58 1.28 11.65
C ALA A 287 -0.49 0.25 12.05
N VAL A 288 -0.75 -1.03 11.78
CA VAL A 288 0.21 -2.12 12.00
C VAL A 288 1.02 -2.37 10.73
N LEU A 289 2.35 -2.28 10.82
CA LEU A 289 3.24 -2.59 9.70
C LEU A 289 3.53 -4.08 9.65
N PHE A 290 3.14 -4.76 8.59
CA PHE A 290 3.61 -6.11 8.29
C PHE A 290 4.81 -6.03 7.35
N ASP A 291 6.00 -6.33 7.86
CA ASP A 291 7.26 -6.26 7.10
C ASP A 291 7.86 -7.67 6.98
N ALA A 292 7.55 -8.30 5.87
CA ALA A 292 8.13 -9.57 5.50
C ALA A 292 9.29 -9.33 4.53
N SER A 293 10.43 -9.97 4.78
CA SER A 293 11.58 -9.90 3.86
C SER A 293 11.35 -10.66 2.52
N ALA A 294 10.10 -11.04 2.20
CA ALA A 294 9.61 -11.58 0.94
C ALA A 294 8.09 -11.32 0.78
N GLY A 295 7.62 -11.24 -0.47
CA GLY A 295 6.26 -10.85 -0.86
C GLY A 295 5.13 -11.68 -0.22
N THR A 296 4.02 -11.01 0.09
CA THR A 296 2.85 -11.59 0.75
C THR A 296 1.84 -12.14 -0.28
N VAL A 297 1.35 -13.35 -0.06
CA VAL A 297 0.10 -13.87 -0.66
C VAL A 297 -0.87 -14.14 0.48
N TRP A 298 -2.04 -13.50 0.44
CA TRP A 298 -3.15 -13.76 1.38
C TRP A 298 -4.02 -14.89 0.83
N ASN A 299 -3.75 -16.13 1.21
CA ASN A 299 -4.67 -17.24 0.95
C ASN A 299 -5.25 -17.76 2.28
N ASP A 300 -6.59 -17.74 2.36
CA ASP A 300 -7.48 -18.26 3.41
C ASP A 300 -7.60 -17.51 4.75
N ILE A 301 -8.04 -16.25 4.70
CA ILE A 301 -8.89 -15.68 5.78
C ILE A 301 -10.22 -15.27 5.15
N ARG A 302 -11.34 -15.82 5.64
CA ARG A 302 -12.69 -15.28 5.38
C ARG A 302 -12.78 -13.93 6.08
N PRO A 303 -13.00 -12.80 5.39
CA PRO A 303 -13.12 -11.51 6.06
C PRO A 303 -14.44 -11.48 6.84
N VAL A 304 -14.34 -11.38 8.17
CA VAL A 304 -15.35 -10.70 8.97
C VAL A 304 -15.05 -9.21 8.83
N VAL A 305 -16.07 -8.51 8.36
CA VAL A 305 -16.22 -7.05 8.17
C VAL A 305 -15.26 -6.21 9.02
N ILE A 306 -14.32 -5.54 8.35
CA ILE A 306 -13.79 -4.25 8.80
C ILE A 306 -14.64 -3.22 8.05
N GLU A 307 -15.46 -2.49 8.80
CA GLU A 307 -16.15 -1.32 8.26
C GLU A 307 -15.10 -0.25 7.93
N ASN A 308 -15.23 0.31 6.73
CA ASN A 308 -14.54 1.49 6.21
C ASN A 308 -13.04 1.35 5.90
N ASP A 309 -12.70 1.09 4.63
CA ASP A 309 -11.60 1.87 4.05
C ASP A 309 -11.84 2.28 2.58
N ILE A 310 -12.32 3.51 2.50
CA ILE A 310 -12.40 4.50 1.43
C ILE A 310 -11.32 4.38 0.36
N ALA A 311 -11.74 4.04 -0.87
CA ALA A 311 -11.00 4.30 -2.09
C ALA A 311 -11.29 5.73 -2.58
N SER A 312 -10.53 6.69 -2.07
CA SER A 312 -10.19 7.97 -2.71
C SER A 312 -9.17 8.63 -1.79
N ASN A 313 -8.25 9.42 -2.34
CA ASN A 313 -7.59 10.44 -1.54
C ASN A 313 -8.69 11.34 -0.93
N LYS A 314 -9.16 11.01 0.28
CA LYS A 314 -10.14 11.86 0.95
C LYS A 314 -9.42 13.10 1.39
N VAL A 315 -9.62 14.15 0.62
CA VAL A 315 -9.18 15.49 0.97
C VAL A 315 -10.17 16.03 2.00
N TYR A 316 -9.83 15.96 3.28
CA TYR A 316 -10.64 16.60 4.32
C TYR A 316 -10.40 18.09 4.26
N ASN A 317 -11.43 18.85 3.86
CA ASN A 317 -11.33 20.29 3.65
C ASN A 317 -12.04 21.06 4.77
N THR A 318 -11.36 22.04 5.33
CA THR A 318 -12.00 23.15 6.04
C THR A 318 -11.50 24.47 5.47
N THR A 319 -12.36 25.48 5.41
CA THR A 319 -12.00 26.83 4.97
C THR A 319 -12.07 27.79 6.15
N THR A 320 -10.93 28.41 6.45
CA THR A 320 -10.83 29.47 7.46
C THR A 320 -11.03 30.83 6.80
N GLN A 321 -11.50 31.83 7.56
CA GLN A 321 -11.72 33.19 7.05
C GLN A 321 -10.41 33.99 6.84
N SER A 322 -9.26 33.37 7.10
CA SER A 322 -7.92 33.97 7.06
C SER A 322 -6.91 32.91 6.64
N PRO A 323 -5.79 33.29 5.98
CA PRO A 323 -4.74 32.35 5.59
C PRO A 323 -4.24 31.50 6.77
N VAL A 324 -4.06 30.19 6.52
CA VAL A 324 -3.38 29.28 7.44
C VAL A 324 -1.88 29.43 7.19
N LEU A 325 -1.15 29.90 8.20
CA LEU A 325 0.30 30.11 8.09
C LEU A 325 1.09 28.88 8.54
N VAL A 326 0.58 28.17 9.53
CA VAL A 326 1.23 26.97 10.07
C VAL A 326 0.17 25.99 10.58
N ALA A 327 0.41 24.71 10.34
CA ALA A 327 -0.47 23.64 10.76
C ALA A 327 0.35 22.41 11.17
N ARG A 328 0.01 21.77 12.29
CA ARG A 328 0.79 20.63 12.84
C ARG A 328 -0.10 19.55 13.43
N TRP A 329 0.22 18.31 13.09
CA TRP A 329 -0.34 17.13 13.77
C TRP A 329 0.16 17.04 15.20
N SER A 330 -0.72 16.65 16.11
CA SER A 330 -0.34 16.21 17.46
C SER A 330 0.42 14.88 17.39
N PRO A 331 1.34 14.58 18.32
CA PRO A 331 2.11 13.34 18.32
C PRO A 331 1.25 12.06 18.37
N CYS A 332 0.04 12.14 18.96
CA CYS A 332 -0.90 11.02 18.99
C CYS A 332 -1.69 10.81 17.69
N GLY A 333 -1.44 11.62 16.65
CA GLY A 333 -2.11 11.51 15.34
C GLY A 333 -3.60 11.89 15.32
N ARG A 334 -4.18 12.31 16.46
CA ARG A 334 -5.63 12.56 16.57
C ARG A 334 -6.03 14.03 16.34
N TYR A 335 -5.16 14.97 16.68
CA TYR A 335 -5.49 16.39 16.68
C TYR A 335 -4.61 17.18 15.72
N VAL A 336 -5.17 18.24 15.14
CA VAL A 336 -4.46 19.18 14.26
C VAL A 336 -4.56 20.58 14.87
N ALA A 337 -3.41 21.21 15.11
CA ALA A 337 -3.36 22.62 15.52
C ALA A 337 -3.15 23.53 14.32
N LEU A 338 -3.92 24.61 14.22
CA LEU A 338 -3.89 25.58 13.12
C LEU A 338 -3.63 26.99 13.62
N GLY A 339 -2.66 27.66 13.02
CA GLY A 339 -2.31 29.05 13.27
C GLY A 339 -2.63 29.92 12.06
N GLN A 340 -3.45 30.95 12.26
CA GLN A 340 -3.89 31.85 11.19
C GLN A 340 -3.21 33.22 11.23
N ALA A 341 -3.19 33.89 10.08
CA ALA A 341 -2.65 35.25 9.93
C ALA A 341 -3.39 36.31 10.77
N ASN A 342 -4.68 36.11 11.09
CA ASN A 342 -5.45 36.99 11.97
C ASN A 342 -5.23 36.73 13.48
N GLY A 343 -4.38 35.76 13.84
CA GLY A 343 -4.10 35.40 15.22
C GLY A 343 -5.15 34.53 15.90
N LEU A 344 -5.94 33.77 15.13
CA LEU A 344 -6.77 32.68 15.65
C LEU A 344 -6.00 31.37 15.72
N LEU A 345 -6.21 30.63 16.81
CA LEU A 345 -5.73 29.27 17.03
C LEU A 345 -6.91 28.30 17.04
N HIS A 346 -6.85 27.27 16.20
CA HIS A 346 -7.86 26.21 16.15
C HIS A 346 -7.22 24.87 16.52
N ILE A 347 -8.01 24.00 17.16
CA ILE A 347 -7.71 22.57 17.26
C ILE A 347 -8.86 21.84 16.58
N GLU A 348 -8.51 21.00 15.62
CA GLU A 348 -9.46 20.18 14.88
C GLU A 348 -9.08 18.70 15.02
N THR A 349 -10.03 17.83 14.76
CA THR A 349 -9.84 16.38 14.71
C THR A 349 -10.64 15.82 13.54
N ILE A 350 -10.33 14.60 13.12
CA ILE A 350 -11.07 13.92 12.06
C ILE A 350 -12.05 12.96 12.74
N VAL A 351 -13.35 13.22 12.61
CA VAL A 351 -14.43 12.32 13.06
C VAL A 351 -15.29 12.00 11.86
N ASP A 352 -15.56 10.70 11.65
CA ASP A 352 -16.31 10.20 10.50
C ASP A 352 -15.87 10.89 9.21
N GLU A 353 -14.55 11.06 9.07
CA GLU A 353 -13.96 11.53 7.83
C GLU A 353 -14.32 12.98 7.47
N VAL A 354 -14.49 13.80 8.50
CA VAL A 354 -14.72 15.24 8.40
C VAL A 354 -13.81 15.97 9.39
N MET A 355 -13.19 17.08 8.95
CA MET A 355 -12.50 17.99 9.88
C MET A 355 -13.53 18.63 10.81
N THR A 356 -13.42 18.32 12.10
CA THR A 356 -14.33 18.80 13.14
C THR A 356 -13.57 19.63 14.18
N PRO A 357 -14.07 20.82 14.53
CA PRO A 357 -13.44 21.64 15.57
C PRO A 357 -13.60 20.97 16.94
N VAL A 358 -12.49 20.76 17.63
CA VAL A 358 -12.45 20.20 19.00
C VAL A 358 -12.70 21.29 20.03
N ILE A 359 -12.28 22.51 19.72
CA ILE A 359 -12.40 23.68 20.61
C ILE A 359 -13.01 24.86 19.86
N THR A 360 -13.57 25.81 20.61
CA THR A 360 -13.84 27.15 20.08
C THR A 360 -12.52 27.87 19.79
N PRO A 361 -12.36 28.54 18.63
CA PRO A 361 -11.12 29.23 18.28
C PRO A 361 -10.66 30.22 19.35
N VAL A 362 -9.37 30.18 19.66
CA VAL A 362 -8.76 31.07 20.66
C VAL A 362 -8.08 32.24 19.93
N SER A 363 -8.52 33.46 20.20
CA SER A 363 -7.88 34.67 19.67
C SER A 363 -6.66 35.04 20.51
N ILE A 364 -5.51 35.14 19.87
CA ILE A 364 -4.23 35.55 20.48
C ILE A 364 -3.66 36.84 19.87
N THR A 365 -4.47 37.57 19.09
CA THR A 365 -4.29 39.00 18.69
C THR A 365 -3.11 39.35 17.79
N SER A 366 -2.31 38.38 17.33
CA SER A 366 -1.23 38.57 16.36
C SER A 366 -1.03 37.28 15.56
N ALA A 367 -0.57 37.41 14.30
CA ALA A 367 -0.35 36.31 13.36
C ALA A 367 0.49 35.20 13.99
N VAL A 368 0.09 33.95 13.73
CA VAL A 368 0.75 32.76 14.26
C VAL A 368 1.69 32.19 13.20
N ASN A 369 2.98 32.36 13.38
CA ASN A 369 3.97 31.90 12.41
C ASN A 369 4.50 30.50 12.72
N ALA A 370 4.57 30.15 14.01
CA ALA A 370 5.12 28.89 14.46
C ALA A 370 4.19 28.21 15.47
N LEU A 371 3.96 26.92 15.26
CA LEU A 371 3.23 26.03 16.15
C LEU A 371 4.00 24.73 16.28
N VAL A 372 4.09 24.19 17.50
CA VAL A 372 4.67 22.86 17.73
C VAL A 372 4.10 22.24 19.01
N TRP A 373 3.74 20.97 18.94
CA TRP A 373 3.29 20.18 20.08
C TRP A 373 4.49 19.65 20.86
N SER A 374 4.39 19.59 22.19
CA SER A 374 5.32 18.79 23.00
C SER A 374 5.20 17.31 22.65
N ALA A 375 6.27 16.54 22.87
CA ALA A 375 6.31 15.10 22.53
C ALA A 375 5.19 14.28 23.18
N ASP A 376 4.75 14.66 24.38
CA ASP A 376 3.64 14.04 25.10
C ASP A 376 2.24 14.47 24.61
N GLY A 377 2.17 15.46 23.70
CA GLY A 377 0.92 16.03 23.17
C GLY A 377 0.13 16.89 24.17
N CYS A 378 0.65 17.11 25.38
CA CYS A 378 -0.05 17.84 26.43
C CYS A 378 0.09 19.35 26.30
N TYR A 379 1.13 19.83 25.60
CA TYR A 379 1.44 21.24 25.48
C TYR A 379 1.56 21.68 24.02
N LEU A 380 1.06 22.88 23.74
CA LEU A 380 1.17 23.51 22.42
C LEU A 380 1.92 24.83 22.57
N ALA A 381 3.09 24.92 21.94
CA ALA A 381 3.88 26.14 21.85
C ALA A 381 3.45 26.96 20.64
N VAL A 382 3.31 28.26 20.83
CA VAL A 382 2.77 29.20 19.84
C VAL A 382 3.65 30.44 19.76
N GLY A 383 4.26 30.64 18.58
CA GLY A 383 5.11 31.78 18.26
C GLY A 383 4.41 32.78 17.35
N GLN A 384 4.43 34.05 17.73
CA GLN A 384 3.70 35.12 17.05
C GLN A 384 4.62 36.09 16.30
N GLU A 385 4.11 36.74 15.25
CA GLU A 385 4.84 37.78 14.48
C GLU A 385 5.25 38.97 15.35
N ASN A 386 4.49 39.30 16.40
CA ASN A 386 4.86 40.37 17.35
C ASN A 386 5.95 39.96 18.37
N GLY A 387 6.52 38.76 18.24
CA GLY A 387 7.55 38.23 19.13
C GLY A 387 7.05 37.70 20.47
N THR A 388 5.75 37.42 20.59
CA THR A 388 5.19 36.77 21.78
C THR A 388 5.24 35.25 21.63
N LEU A 389 5.76 34.56 22.64
CA LEU A 389 5.71 33.11 22.80
C LEU A 389 4.68 32.73 23.87
N ARG A 390 3.80 31.78 23.55
CA ARG A 390 2.78 31.26 24.46
C ARG A 390 2.86 29.74 24.52
N ILE A 391 2.63 29.17 25.70
CA ILE A 391 2.43 27.73 25.89
C ILE A 391 1.02 27.50 26.41
N TYR A 392 0.30 26.59 25.76
CA TYR A 392 -1.03 26.15 26.19
C TYR A 392 -0.97 24.70 26.67
N VAL A 393 -1.67 24.40 27.76
CA VAL A 393 -2.05 23.03 28.10
C VAL A 393 -3.25 22.65 27.24
N PHE A 394 -3.17 21.49 26.60
CA PHE A 394 -4.26 20.87 25.88
C PHE A 394 -4.78 19.66 26.63
N THR A 395 -6.09 19.64 26.91
CA THR A 395 -6.73 18.57 27.70
C THR A 395 -7.48 17.55 26.84
N GLY A 396 -7.35 17.63 25.51
CA GLY A 396 -8.18 16.89 24.56
C GLY A 396 -9.46 17.64 24.16
N THR A 397 -9.93 18.60 24.97
CA THR A 397 -11.17 19.35 24.70
C THR A 397 -11.06 20.86 24.91
N ALA A 398 -9.93 21.36 25.40
CA ALA A 398 -9.73 22.78 25.66
C ALA A 398 -8.24 23.15 25.66
N LEU A 399 -7.96 24.40 25.31
CA LEU A 399 -6.67 25.06 25.52
C LEU A 399 -6.76 26.03 26.70
N SER A 400 -5.81 25.92 27.62
CA SER A 400 -5.62 26.88 28.72
C SER A 400 -4.17 27.33 28.78
N ALA A 401 -3.90 28.60 29.05
CA ALA A 401 -2.52 29.08 29.15
C ALA A 401 -1.77 28.32 30.25
N ALA A 402 -0.66 27.66 29.89
CA ALA A 402 0.21 26.96 30.84
C ALA A 402 1.12 27.94 31.59
N ILE A 403 1.48 29.05 30.92
CA ILE A 403 2.41 30.06 31.41
C ILE A 403 1.93 31.47 31.07
N THR A 404 2.50 32.48 31.73
CA THR A 404 2.41 33.88 31.30
C THR A 404 3.17 34.05 29.97
N PRO A 405 2.60 34.74 28.95
CA PRO A 405 3.27 34.95 27.68
C PRO A 405 4.66 35.57 27.83
N VAL A 406 5.63 35.05 27.08
CA VAL A 406 7.01 35.55 27.06
C VAL A 406 7.17 36.48 25.86
N VAL A 407 7.63 37.71 26.07
CA VAL A 407 7.86 38.69 25.01
C VAL A 407 9.33 38.70 24.66
N LEU A 408 9.66 38.23 23.45
CA LEU A 408 11.03 38.09 22.94
C LEU A 408 11.50 39.31 22.15
N GLY A 409 10.59 40.19 21.73
CA GLY A 409 10.90 41.45 21.04
C GLY A 409 11.31 41.32 19.57
N ALA A 410 11.30 40.10 19.02
CA ALA A 410 11.60 39.77 17.63
C ALA A 410 10.59 38.73 17.12
N ALA A 411 10.17 38.80 15.85
CA ALA A 411 9.14 37.91 15.31
C ALA A 411 9.59 36.44 15.42
N VAL A 412 8.75 35.59 16.03
CA VAL A 412 9.06 34.16 16.14
C VAL A 412 8.76 33.51 14.79
N THR A 413 9.76 32.85 14.21
CA THR A 413 9.66 32.24 12.87
C THR A 413 9.55 30.72 12.95
N SER A 414 10.18 30.10 13.93
CA SER A 414 10.19 28.65 14.07
C SER A 414 10.37 28.23 15.53
N LEU A 415 9.81 27.07 15.87
CA LEU A 415 9.81 26.48 17.20
C LEU A 415 10.06 24.98 17.07
N SER A 416 10.87 24.42 17.98
CA SER A 416 11.09 22.97 18.04
C SER A 416 11.29 22.53 19.49
N TRP A 417 10.48 21.57 19.93
CA TRP A 417 10.68 20.90 21.21
C TRP A 417 11.81 19.89 21.10
N SER A 418 12.55 19.71 22.18
CA SER A 418 13.45 18.56 22.32
C SER A 418 12.66 17.25 22.30
N PRO A 419 13.27 16.14 21.84
CA PRO A 419 12.61 14.83 21.78
C PRO A 419 12.02 14.38 23.13
N ASP A 420 12.66 14.73 24.24
CA ASP A 420 12.22 14.44 25.60
C ASP A 420 11.12 15.39 26.12
N GLY A 421 10.80 16.47 25.39
CA GLY A 421 9.83 17.50 25.75
C GLY A 421 10.28 18.47 26.85
N THR A 422 11.53 18.38 27.32
CA THR A 422 12.04 19.20 28.42
C THR A 422 12.46 20.60 28.00
N TYR A 423 12.84 20.77 26.73
CA TYR A 423 13.38 22.01 26.20
C TYR A 423 12.65 22.49 24.95
N LEU A 424 12.59 23.80 24.77
CA LEU A 424 12.02 24.45 23.59
C LEU A 424 13.05 25.40 22.99
N VAL A 425 13.40 25.19 21.73
CA VAL A 425 14.22 26.11 20.95
C VAL A 425 13.33 27.01 20.10
N VAL A 426 13.70 28.29 20.06
CA VAL A 426 12.97 29.36 19.41
C VAL A 426 13.89 30.09 18.43
N GLY A 427 13.47 30.16 17.16
CA GLY A 427 14.10 30.98 16.13
C GLY A 427 13.33 32.29 15.89
N SER A 428 14.05 33.38 15.60
CA SER A 428 13.46 34.71 15.41
C SER A 428 14.09 35.53 14.28
N LYS A 429 13.34 36.51 13.74
CA LYS A 429 13.78 37.47 12.68
C LYS A 429 13.61 38.94 13.09
N ASP A 430 14.17 39.86 12.30
CA ASP A 430 13.95 41.33 12.27
C ASP A 430 14.73 42.25 13.24
N ASN A 431 15.21 41.82 14.41
CA ASN A 431 16.05 42.71 15.25
C ASN A 431 17.00 42.06 16.26
N ALA A 432 17.10 40.73 16.25
CA ALA A 432 17.96 40.01 17.17
C ALA A 432 18.62 38.78 16.51
N GLN A 433 18.05 38.25 15.42
CA GLN A 433 18.59 37.09 14.68
C GLN A 433 18.96 35.93 15.62
N GLN A 434 18.10 35.72 16.64
CA GLN A 434 18.44 34.88 17.78
C GLN A 434 17.84 33.49 17.64
N VAL A 435 18.63 32.52 18.07
CA VAL A 435 18.17 31.20 18.49
C VAL A 435 18.30 31.14 20.00
N SER A 436 17.23 30.82 20.71
CA SER A 436 17.24 30.70 22.18
C SER A 436 16.63 29.38 22.62
N ALA A 437 17.24 28.74 23.62
CA ALA A 437 16.72 27.53 24.24
C ALA A 437 16.10 27.86 25.60
N TYR A 438 14.99 27.21 25.92
CA TYR A 438 14.28 27.36 27.19
C TYR A 438 14.04 25.98 27.78
N SER A 439 14.29 25.84 29.08
CA SER A 439 13.81 24.69 29.86
C SER A 439 12.34 24.91 30.24
N PHE A 440 11.54 23.87 30.09
CA PHE A 440 10.13 23.88 30.40
C PHE A 440 9.83 22.98 31.59
N THR A 441 9.16 23.53 32.60
CA THR A 441 8.83 22.80 33.85
C THR A 441 7.36 22.42 33.94
N GLY A 442 6.61 22.55 32.85
CA GLY A 442 5.14 22.44 32.85
C GLY A 442 4.42 23.73 33.24
N THR A 443 5.08 24.64 33.97
CA THR A 443 4.49 25.90 34.46
C THR A 443 5.33 27.15 34.20
N ALA A 444 6.55 27.02 33.69
CA ALA A 444 7.41 28.15 33.35
C ALA A 444 8.36 27.78 32.20
N LEU A 445 8.77 28.78 31.43
CA LEU A 445 9.93 28.73 30.55
C LEU A 445 11.08 29.50 31.19
N VAL A 446 12.23 28.86 31.32
CA VAL A 446 13.46 29.48 31.84
C VAL A 446 14.54 29.34 30.79
N GLN A 447 15.06 30.47 30.31
CA GLN A 447 16.10 30.48 29.28
C GLN A 447 17.35 29.73 29.78
N VAL A 448 17.87 28.85 28.92
CA VAL A 448 19.08 28.05 29.17
C VAL A 448 20.23 28.72 28.45
N GLY A 449 21.24 29.14 29.22
CA GLY A 449 22.36 29.91 28.67
C GLY A 449 21.96 31.27 28.11
N GLY A 450 22.73 31.75 27.14
CA GLY A 450 22.42 32.98 26.37
C GLY A 450 21.69 32.67 25.06
N PHE A 451 21.35 33.71 24.31
CA PHE A 451 20.93 33.54 22.92
C PHE A 451 22.15 33.25 22.04
N PHE A 452 21.94 32.47 20.99
CA PHE A 452 22.88 32.31 19.90
C PHE A 452 22.56 33.32 18.81
N ASP A 453 23.53 34.16 18.44
CA ASP A 453 23.43 35.08 17.32
C ASP A 453 23.71 34.32 16.02
N ALA A 454 22.65 34.05 15.26
CA ALA A 454 22.76 33.39 13.97
C ALA A 454 23.38 34.30 12.91
N GLY A 455 23.45 35.62 13.12
CA GLY A 455 23.99 36.61 12.18
C GLY A 455 23.16 36.85 10.91
N GLY A 456 22.02 36.18 10.78
CA GLY A 456 21.05 36.31 9.69
C GLY A 456 19.65 35.91 10.15
N ASP A 457 18.63 36.19 9.33
CA ASP A 457 17.23 35.88 9.69
C ASP A 457 17.01 34.37 9.72
N VAL A 458 16.56 33.86 10.87
CA VAL A 458 16.32 32.43 11.06
C VAL A 458 14.97 32.05 10.44
N SER A 459 14.96 31.19 9.43
CA SER A 459 13.73 30.71 8.79
C SER A 459 13.21 29.41 9.39
N SER A 460 14.10 28.51 9.84
CA SER A 460 13.72 27.26 10.51
C SER A 460 14.71 26.88 11.61
N VAL A 461 14.19 26.31 12.71
CA VAL A 461 14.96 25.63 13.75
C VAL A 461 14.35 24.24 13.96
N VAL A 462 15.19 23.21 13.98
CA VAL A 462 14.75 21.82 14.10
C VAL A 462 15.65 21.09 15.07
N TRP A 463 15.07 20.57 16.16
CA TRP A 463 15.78 19.68 17.06
C TRP A 463 16.03 18.35 16.36
N GLY A 464 17.27 17.88 16.39
CA GLY A 464 17.62 16.56 15.87
C GLY A 464 17.06 15.43 16.73
N ALA A 465 17.06 14.21 16.19
CA ALA A 465 16.70 13.02 16.96
C ALA A 465 17.63 12.79 18.17
N ASN A 466 18.86 13.30 18.10
CA ASN A 466 19.80 13.33 19.21
C ASN A 466 19.51 14.58 20.05
N GLU A 467 19.21 14.40 21.34
CA GLU A 467 18.77 15.46 22.28
C GLU A 467 19.72 16.67 22.37
N ASP A 468 20.96 16.56 21.88
CA ASP A 468 21.99 17.59 21.97
C ASP A 468 22.27 18.33 20.64
N VAL A 469 21.50 18.09 19.58
CA VAL A 469 21.79 18.62 18.24
C VAL A 469 20.61 19.43 17.70
N ILE A 470 20.87 20.64 17.18
CA ILE A 470 19.85 21.51 16.59
C ILE A 470 20.32 21.99 15.22
N PHE A 471 19.44 21.91 14.22
CA PHE A 471 19.67 22.41 12.87
C PHE A 471 18.97 23.74 12.67
N ILE A 472 19.65 24.72 12.08
CA ILE A 472 19.08 26.04 11.80
C ILE A 472 19.32 26.44 10.34
N ALA A 473 18.31 27.02 9.72
CA ALA A 473 18.39 27.64 8.39
C ALA A 473 18.34 29.16 8.54
N CYS A 474 19.35 29.85 8.00
CA CYS A 474 19.59 31.27 8.22
C CYS A 474 19.79 32.02 6.90
N ASN A 475 19.15 33.17 6.75
CA ASN A 475 19.23 34.04 5.58
C ASN A 475 20.09 35.28 5.85
N TYR A 476 21.16 35.47 5.08
CA TYR A 476 22.09 36.59 5.22
C TYR A 476 22.00 37.51 4.00
N ALA A 477 21.80 38.79 4.23
CA ALA A 477 21.91 39.79 3.16
C ALA A 477 23.38 39.88 2.67
N GLY A 478 23.65 39.37 1.46
CA GLY A 478 24.90 39.62 0.73
C GLY A 478 26.13 38.76 1.08
N VAL A 479 26.01 37.74 1.95
CA VAL A 479 27.14 36.87 2.36
C VAL A 479 26.86 35.36 2.16
N GLY A 480 25.72 35.02 1.57
CA GLY A 480 25.27 33.64 1.36
C GLY A 480 24.50 33.09 2.56
N ASN A 481 23.36 32.45 2.28
CA ASN A 481 22.49 31.83 3.28
C ASN A 481 23.15 30.56 3.81
N LYS A 482 22.83 30.15 5.04
CA LYS A 482 23.52 29.03 5.70
C LYS A 482 22.56 28.06 6.34
N VAL A 483 22.94 26.79 6.29
CA VAL A 483 22.44 25.75 7.19
C VAL A 483 23.53 25.51 8.23
N GLN A 484 23.22 25.68 9.51
CA GLN A 484 24.17 25.48 10.60
C GLN A 484 23.65 24.42 11.57
N VAL A 485 24.58 23.68 12.16
CA VAL A 485 24.28 22.78 13.27
C VAL A 485 24.81 23.39 14.56
N LEU A 486 23.98 23.43 15.58
CA LEU A 486 24.32 23.86 16.93
C LEU A 486 24.39 22.63 17.84
N GLN A 487 25.33 22.67 18.77
CA GLN A 487 25.32 21.78 19.92
C GLN A 487 24.52 22.42 21.05
N PHE A 488 23.64 21.64 21.66
CA PHE A 488 22.91 22.01 22.86
C PHE A 488 23.50 21.32 24.09
N ASP A 489 23.62 22.08 25.18
CA ASP A 489 23.94 21.56 26.49
C ASP A 489 22.98 22.17 27.52
N SER A 490 22.40 21.31 28.36
CA SER A 490 21.37 21.68 29.34
C SER A 490 21.81 22.72 30.36
N VAL A 491 23.12 22.97 30.52
CA VAL A 491 23.69 23.92 31.48
C VAL A 491 24.19 25.19 30.80
N THR A 492 24.90 25.05 29.68
CA THR A 492 25.63 26.13 29.01
C THR A 492 24.86 26.73 27.83
N GLY A 493 23.82 26.06 27.33
CA GLY A 493 22.97 26.54 26.24
C GLY A 493 23.48 26.14 24.87
N LEU A 494 23.42 27.08 23.92
CA LEU A 494 23.68 26.83 22.51
C LEU A 494 25.12 27.21 22.11
N ALA A 495 25.79 26.33 21.38
CA ALA A 495 27.13 26.57 20.83
C ALA A 495 27.20 26.27 19.32
N SER A 496 27.93 27.09 18.57
CA SER A 496 28.20 26.83 17.15
C SER A 496 29.15 25.66 16.95
N THR A 497 29.00 24.99 15.81
CA THR A 497 29.83 23.84 15.43
C THR A 497 30.51 24.07 14.07
N ALA A 498 31.35 23.12 13.66
CA ALA A 498 31.98 23.16 12.33
C ALA A 498 31.03 22.69 11.21
N ALA A 499 29.90 22.09 11.56
CA ALA A 499 28.90 21.59 10.62
C ALA A 499 28.06 22.74 10.05
N VAL A 500 28.49 23.29 8.92
CA VAL A 500 27.84 24.38 8.19
C VAL A 500 27.85 24.11 6.69
N ALA A 501 26.75 24.43 6.00
CA ALA A 501 26.68 24.54 4.54
C ALA A 501 26.24 25.95 4.13
N SER A 502 26.81 26.48 3.05
CA SER A 502 26.45 27.78 2.48
C SER A 502 25.72 27.62 1.16
N LEU A 503 24.64 28.37 0.96
CA LEU A 503 23.81 28.38 -0.23
C LEU A 503 23.59 29.80 -0.74
N SER A 504 23.41 29.94 -2.05
CA SER A 504 23.02 31.23 -2.67
C SER A 504 21.52 31.49 -2.62
N ALA A 505 20.71 30.48 -2.29
CA ALA A 505 19.24 30.50 -2.29
C ALA A 505 18.67 30.96 -0.96
N GLY A 506 17.61 31.78 -0.99
CA GLY A 506 16.82 32.18 0.17
C GLY A 506 16.08 31.00 0.77
N LEU A 507 16.48 30.57 1.97
CA LEU A 507 15.96 29.39 2.65
C LEU A 507 14.65 29.70 3.37
N LEU A 508 13.58 28.97 3.07
CA LEU A 508 12.27 29.17 3.68
C LEU A 508 11.91 28.07 4.68
N SER A 509 12.39 26.85 4.45
CA SER A 509 12.09 25.71 5.31
C SER A 509 13.27 24.76 5.41
N ALA A 510 13.36 24.08 6.54
CA ALA A 510 14.28 23.00 6.78
C ALA A 510 13.60 21.95 7.66
N ASP A 511 13.92 20.68 7.43
CA ASP A 511 13.50 19.56 8.27
C ASP A 511 14.58 18.47 8.30
N VAL A 512 14.53 17.60 9.31
CA VAL A 512 15.54 16.55 9.54
C VAL A 512 14.90 15.16 9.54
N SER A 513 15.62 14.18 8.98
CA SER A 513 15.20 12.78 9.04
C SER A 513 15.12 12.29 10.49
N SER A 514 14.28 11.27 10.72
CA SER A 514 14.04 10.72 12.06
C SER A 514 15.28 10.08 12.70
N ASP A 515 16.30 9.72 11.91
CA ASP A 515 17.61 9.26 12.40
C ASP A 515 18.61 10.41 12.67
N GLY A 516 18.23 11.66 12.40
CA GLY A 516 19.06 12.85 12.59
C GLY A 516 20.21 13.01 11.60
N ARG A 517 20.29 12.18 10.55
CA ARG A 517 21.46 12.15 9.63
C ARG A 517 21.29 12.96 8.37
N VAL A 518 20.07 13.31 7.99
CA VAL A 518 19.79 13.99 6.71
C VAL A 518 18.96 15.23 6.95
N VAL A 519 19.49 16.36 6.53
CA VAL A 519 18.82 17.66 6.61
C VAL A 519 18.34 18.02 5.21
N VAL A 520 17.05 18.30 5.06
CA VAL A 520 16.48 18.84 3.82
C VAL A 520 16.21 20.31 3.98
N VAL A 521 16.60 21.11 2.99
CA VAL A 521 16.37 22.55 2.97
C VAL A 521 15.85 22.98 1.61
N GLY A 522 14.97 23.97 1.59
CA GLY A 522 14.31 24.44 0.38
C GLY A 522 14.00 25.93 0.45
N GLY A 523 13.94 26.57 -0.72
CA GLY A 523 13.93 28.01 -0.82
C GLY A 523 13.38 28.60 -2.10
N ASP A 524 13.79 29.83 -2.37
CA ASP A 524 13.35 30.68 -3.49
C ASP A 524 13.98 30.33 -4.85
N ASP A 525 14.99 29.46 -4.87
CA ASP A 525 15.69 29.04 -6.09
C ASP A 525 15.04 27.83 -6.77
N HIS A 526 13.88 27.41 -6.26
CA HIS A 526 13.08 26.27 -6.72
C HIS A 526 13.76 24.92 -6.55
N VAL A 527 14.82 24.84 -5.73
CA VAL A 527 15.55 23.60 -5.49
C VAL A 527 15.41 23.19 -4.02
N VAL A 528 15.27 21.88 -3.81
CA VAL A 528 15.45 21.28 -2.48
C VAL A 528 16.81 20.61 -2.44
N TYR A 529 17.56 20.89 -1.39
CA TYR A 529 18.90 20.35 -1.12
C TYR A 529 18.85 19.38 0.04
N CYS A 530 19.50 18.23 -0.11
CA CYS A 530 19.65 17.24 0.95
C CYS A 530 21.12 17.20 1.39
N TYR A 531 21.37 17.45 2.67
CA TYR A 531 22.69 17.40 3.28
C TYR A 531 22.79 16.24 4.26
N HIS A 532 23.89 15.49 4.20
CA HIS A 532 24.23 14.51 5.21
C HIS A 532 25.01 15.15 6.36
N PHE A 533 24.56 14.84 7.57
CA PHE A 533 25.19 15.17 8.84
C PHE A 533 25.81 13.91 9.44
N SER A 534 27.13 13.91 9.59
CA SER A 534 27.87 12.82 10.24
C SER A 534 28.14 13.09 11.72
N ASP A 535 28.68 14.28 12.03
CA ASP A 535 29.03 14.72 13.37
C ASP A 535 29.22 16.25 13.42
N LEU A 536 29.39 16.80 14.63
CA LEU A 536 29.53 18.24 14.87
C LEU A 536 30.86 18.85 14.39
N ALA A 537 31.87 18.01 14.11
CA ALA A 537 33.20 18.44 13.68
C ALA A 537 33.36 18.49 12.16
N ALA A 538 32.47 17.84 11.40
CA ALA A 538 32.50 17.77 9.94
C ALA A 538 31.50 18.74 9.29
N PRO A 539 31.84 19.39 8.16
CA PRO A 539 30.89 20.20 7.41
C PRO A 539 29.74 19.34 6.88
N LEU A 540 28.56 19.96 6.73
CA LEU A 540 27.41 19.33 6.08
C LEU A 540 27.76 19.00 4.63
N SER A 541 27.55 17.74 4.24
CA SER A 541 27.93 17.24 2.91
C SER A 541 26.70 17.19 2.01
N LEU A 542 26.70 17.91 0.88
CA LEU A 542 25.58 17.87 -0.07
C LEU A 542 25.49 16.47 -0.69
N CYS A 543 24.36 15.80 -0.48
CA CYS A 543 24.09 14.47 -1.02
C CYS A 543 23.52 14.53 -2.43
N CYS A 544 22.49 15.35 -2.58
CA CYS A 544 21.67 15.46 -3.77
C CYS A 544 20.80 16.72 -3.70
N SER A 545 20.29 17.15 -4.85
CA SER A 545 19.34 18.25 -4.96
C SER A 545 18.31 17.96 -6.05
N ALA A 546 17.11 18.51 -5.94
CA ALA A 546 16.04 18.33 -6.91
C ALA A 546 15.29 19.63 -7.16
N ASP A 547 15.02 19.92 -8.44
CA ASP A 547 14.17 21.02 -8.86
C ASP A 547 12.69 20.67 -8.58
N VAL A 548 12.01 21.55 -7.85
CA VAL A 548 10.60 21.45 -7.48
C VAL A 548 9.71 22.37 -8.32
N GLY A 549 10.25 23.06 -9.32
CA GLY A 549 9.54 23.85 -10.34
C GLY A 549 8.91 25.16 -9.87
N GLY A 550 9.00 25.47 -8.58
CA GLY A 550 8.52 26.71 -7.93
C GLY A 550 9.14 26.87 -6.54
N VAL A 551 8.84 27.96 -5.84
CA VAL A 551 9.43 28.27 -4.52
C VAL A 551 9.01 27.21 -3.49
N ALA A 552 9.96 26.63 -2.75
CA ALA A 552 9.68 25.63 -1.72
C ALA A 552 9.42 26.28 -0.36
N TYR A 553 8.15 26.43 0.02
CA TYR A 553 7.75 27.16 1.24
C TYR A 553 7.75 26.30 2.50
N SER A 554 7.50 24.99 2.38
CA SER A 554 7.40 24.09 3.53
C SER A 554 7.93 22.72 3.18
N LEU A 555 8.70 22.14 4.09
CA LEU A 555 9.23 20.79 4.03
C LEU A 555 8.75 19.99 5.24
N SER A 556 8.50 18.70 5.05
CA SER A 556 8.25 17.77 6.15
C SER A 556 8.69 16.36 5.76
N TRP A 557 9.55 15.76 6.57
CA TRP A 557 9.84 14.33 6.56
C TRP A 557 8.64 13.54 7.05
N ASN A 558 8.48 12.34 6.50
CA ASN A 558 7.60 11.35 7.09
C ASN A 558 8.26 10.74 8.35
N ALA A 559 7.43 10.20 9.24
CA ALA A 559 7.91 9.66 10.52
C ALA A 559 8.94 8.52 10.36
N ASP A 560 8.80 7.71 9.31
CA ASP A 560 9.68 6.58 9.02
C ASP A 560 11.04 6.98 8.39
N GLY A 561 11.23 8.27 8.04
CA GLY A 561 12.47 8.79 7.44
C GLY A 561 12.77 8.32 6.01
N SER A 562 11.82 7.64 5.35
CA SER A 562 12.00 7.11 3.99
C SER A 562 11.57 8.09 2.89
N ALA A 563 10.86 9.16 3.23
CA ALA A 563 10.42 10.18 2.26
C ALA A 563 10.19 11.53 2.93
N PHE A 564 10.24 12.59 2.13
CA PHE A 564 9.82 13.93 2.54
C PHE A 564 8.91 14.56 1.50
N SER A 565 8.13 15.56 1.91
CA SER A 565 7.24 16.31 1.03
C SER A 565 7.53 17.79 1.07
N VAL A 566 7.26 18.43 -0.06
CA VAL A 566 7.54 19.83 -0.35
C VAL A 566 6.26 20.49 -0.81
N GLY A 567 5.86 21.58 -0.16
CA GLY A 567 4.85 22.50 -0.68
C GLY A 567 5.50 23.60 -1.52
N CYS A 568 5.10 23.75 -2.78
CA CYS A 568 5.60 24.78 -3.68
C CYS A 568 4.48 25.57 -4.40
N ASP A 569 4.83 26.69 -5.04
CA ASP A 569 3.89 27.54 -5.79
C ASP A 569 3.83 27.30 -7.31
N GLU A 570 4.43 26.21 -7.80
CA GLU A 570 4.38 25.85 -9.21
C GLU A 570 2.92 25.73 -9.70
N GLN A 571 2.58 26.38 -10.83
CA GLN A 571 1.27 26.28 -11.51
C GLN A 571 0.03 26.48 -10.61
N GLY A 572 0.11 27.34 -9.58
CA GLY A 572 -1.03 27.62 -8.68
C GLY A 572 -1.06 26.80 -7.39
N GLY A 573 0.08 26.21 -7.01
CA GLY A 573 0.26 25.52 -5.74
C GLY A 573 0.30 24.02 -5.92
N GLN A 574 1.43 23.39 -5.59
CA GLN A 574 1.68 21.96 -5.74
C GLN A 574 2.33 21.37 -4.49
N ILE A 575 2.14 20.06 -4.32
CA ILE A 575 2.89 19.27 -3.34
C ILE A 575 3.69 18.23 -4.11
N LYS A 576 4.98 18.12 -3.80
CA LYS A 576 5.87 17.11 -4.37
C LYS A 576 6.46 16.28 -3.26
N SER A 577 6.44 14.97 -3.42
CA SER A 577 7.03 14.03 -2.45
C SER A 577 8.23 13.35 -3.07
N TYR A 578 9.25 13.11 -2.25
CA TYR A 578 10.53 12.53 -2.67
C TYR A 578 10.87 11.37 -1.76
N ARG A 579 11.27 10.24 -2.36
CA ARG A 579 11.74 9.08 -1.60
C ARG A 579 13.24 9.20 -1.37
N TYR A 580 13.66 8.94 -0.14
CA TYR A 580 15.04 8.89 0.28
C TYR A 580 15.45 7.42 0.50
N THR A 581 16.46 6.96 -0.23
CA THR A 581 16.99 5.60 -0.10
C THR A 581 18.50 5.62 0.12
N GLN A 582 18.96 5.05 1.24
CA GLN A 582 20.38 4.85 1.52
C GLN A 582 20.86 3.58 0.80
N ASN A 583 21.34 3.66 -0.44
CA ASN A 583 21.97 2.51 -1.10
C ASN A 583 23.33 2.86 -1.68
N ALA A 584 24.36 2.06 -1.34
CA ALA A 584 25.62 1.97 -2.06
C ALA A 584 26.15 0.51 -2.10
N LEU A 585 26.05 -0.13 -3.28
CA LEU A 585 27.08 -0.93 -3.99
C LEU A 585 26.43 -1.78 -5.11
N TYR A 586 26.56 -1.36 -6.38
CA TYR A 586 27.37 -2.06 -7.40
C TYR A 586 27.41 -1.29 -8.74
N ALA A 587 28.54 -1.42 -9.44
CA ALA A 587 28.98 -0.67 -10.60
C ALA A 587 28.72 -1.38 -11.96
N ILE A 588 28.61 -0.59 -13.05
CA ILE A 588 29.02 -1.01 -14.40
C ILE A 588 29.93 0.07 -15.03
N HIS A 589 31.23 -0.21 -14.99
CA HIS A 589 32.38 0.25 -15.81
C HIS A 589 32.91 1.72 -15.82
N THR A 590 33.73 2.03 -14.78
CA THR A 590 35.12 2.60 -14.72
C THR A 590 35.51 3.96 -15.35
N PRO A 591 36.53 4.69 -14.80
CA PRO A 591 36.93 4.91 -13.40
C PRO A 591 37.13 6.42 -13.10
N PHE A 592 36.44 7.03 -12.12
CA PHE A 592 36.94 8.27 -11.47
C PHE A 592 36.15 8.56 -10.18
N ASP A 593 36.93 8.78 -9.12
CA ASP A 593 36.68 9.35 -7.79
C ASP A 593 35.79 8.64 -6.74
N GLU A 594 36.37 8.49 -5.55
CA GLU A 594 35.83 7.80 -4.36
C GLU A 594 34.82 8.67 -3.58
N ASN A 595 34.08 9.58 -4.25
CA ASN A 595 33.12 10.51 -3.63
C ASN A 595 31.91 10.80 -4.54
N ALA A 596 30.95 9.86 -4.66
CA ALA A 596 29.58 10.10 -5.21
C ALA A 596 28.73 8.83 -5.00
N GLY A 597 27.43 8.83 -4.69
CA GLY A 597 26.41 9.86 -4.49
C GLY A 597 25.08 9.16 -4.21
N LEU A 598 24.26 9.74 -3.33
CA LEU A 598 22.92 9.26 -2.97
C LEU A 598 21.92 9.68 -4.05
N PHE A 599 20.97 8.81 -4.43
CA PHE A 599 19.99 9.13 -5.46
C PHE A 599 18.65 9.58 -4.84
N LEU A 600 18.20 10.77 -5.23
CA LEU A 600 16.79 11.15 -5.15
C LEU A 600 16.10 10.53 -6.38
N THR A 601 15.10 9.67 -6.15
CA THR A 601 14.13 9.37 -7.21
C THR A 601 12.93 10.27 -6.97
N SER A 602 12.65 11.18 -7.92
CA SER A 602 11.39 11.92 -7.90
C SER A 602 10.29 10.94 -8.29
N PHE A 603 9.58 10.41 -7.29
CA PHE A 603 8.28 9.81 -7.51
C PHE A 603 7.25 10.90 -7.25
N VAL A 604 6.72 11.50 -8.30
CA VAL A 604 5.60 12.41 -8.17
C VAL A 604 4.43 11.57 -7.66
N LEU A 605 4.13 11.64 -6.36
CA LEU A 605 2.94 11.04 -5.73
C LEU A 605 1.63 11.72 -6.20
N GLY A 606 1.62 12.33 -7.39
CA GLY A 606 0.58 13.19 -7.96
C GLY A 606 0.97 14.67 -7.97
N THR A 607 0.75 15.36 -9.08
CA THR A 607 0.65 16.83 -9.11
C THR A 607 -0.76 17.20 -8.65
N TYR A 608 -0.89 17.77 -7.45
CA TYR A 608 -2.19 18.20 -6.93
C TYR A 608 -2.36 19.70 -7.17
N PRO A 609 -3.12 20.14 -8.18
CA PRO A 609 -3.42 21.56 -8.32
C PRO A 609 -4.28 21.99 -7.13
N VAL A 610 -3.72 22.83 -6.26
CA VAL A 610 -4.48 23.55 -5.23
C VAL A 610 -5.21 24.72 -5.92
N THR A 611 -6.04 24.42 -6.92
CA THR A 611 -6.68 25.38 -7.84
C THR A 611 -5.69 26.30 -8.58
N THR A 612 -6.14 27.10 -9.55
CA THR A 612 -5.25 27.77 -10.52
C THR A 612 -4.52 29.03 -9.99
N SER A 613 -4.39 29.26 -8.66
CA SER A 613 -3.76 30.49 -8.15
C SER A 613 -3.24 30.54 -6.69
N ASN A 614 -2.96 29.43 -5.99
CA ASN A 614 -2.65 29.48 -4.55
C ASN A 614 -1.19 29.12 -4.20
N THR A 615 -0.69 29.57 -3.06
CA THR A 615 0.61 29.14 -2.49
C THR A 615 0.39 28.15 -1.36
N VAL A 616 1.19 27.08 -1.29
CA VAL A 616 1.18 26.12 -0.18
C VAL A 616 2.04 26.67 0.96
N ASN A 617 1.43 27.09 2.07
CA ASN A 617 2.14 27.72 3.19
C ASN A 617 2.74 26.69 4.15
N THR A 618 2.10 25.52 4.30
CA THR A 618 2.55 24.49 5.26
C THR A 618 2.23 23.09 4.74
N VAL A 619 3.17 22.17 4.95
CA VAL A 619 2.97 20.72 4.81
C VAL A 619 3.48 20.02 6.08
N HIS A 620 2.78 19.00 6.58
CA HIS A 620 3.22 18.24 7.75
C HIS A 620 2.68 16.81 7.75
N TRP A 621 3.55 15.82 7.95
CA TRP A 621 3.17 14.42 8.13
C TRP A 621 2.67 14.14 9.56
N ASP A 622 1.75 13.21 9.72
CA ASP A 622 1.40 12.68 11.04
C ASP A 622 2.50 11.74 11.57
N ALA A 623 2.43 11.42 12.86
CA ALA A 623 3.42 10.57 13.52
C ALA A 623 3.44 9.12 12.98
N ALA A 624 2.37 8.65 12.34
CA ALA A 624 2.33 7.34 11.70
C ALA A 624 2.82 7.37 10.24
N GLY A 625 3.05 8.56 9.66
CA GLY A 625 3.36 8.72 8.25
C GLY A 625 2.22 8.30 7.32
N LEU A 626 0.98 8.25 7.82
CA LEU A 626 -0.25 7.85 7.14
C LEU A 626 -1.06 9.03 6.62
N TYR A 627 -0.93 10.23 7.20
CA TYR A 627 -1.67 11.41 6.78
C TYR A 627 -0.73 12.61 6.59
N MET A 628 -0.93 13.36 5.52
CA MET A 628 -0.21 14.59 5.20
C MET A 628 -1.18 15.77 5.25
N LEU A 629 -0.88 16.74 6.10
CA LEU A 629 -1.60 17.99 6.25
C LEU A 629 -1.04 19.05 5.32
N VAL A 630 -1.90 19.86 4.72
CA VAL A 630 -1.54 20.96 3.82
C VAL A 630 -2.40 22.18 4.09
N GLY A 631 -1.79 23.34 4.30
CA GLY A 631 -2.49 24.62 4.43
C GLY A 631 -2.06 25.60 3.33
N ASP A 632 -3.00 26.35 2.78
CA ASP A 632 -2.75 27.31 1.69
C ASP A 632 -3.01 28.78 2.09
N SER A 633 -2.59 29.69 1.19
CA SER A 633 -2.75 31.14 1.37
C SER A 633 -4.17 31.67 1.28
N LEU A 634 -5.16 30.85 0.90
CA LEU A 634 -6.57 31.22 0.95
C LEU A 634 -7.26 30.74 2.24
N GLY A 635 -6.54 30.08 3.13
CA GLY A 635 -7.11 29.52 4.36
C GLY A 635 -7.79 28.17 4.15
N CYS A 636 -7.50 27.46 3.06
CA CYS A 636 -7.93 26.08 2.92
C CYS A 636 -6.94 25.18 3.66
N LEU A 637 -7.45 24.31 4.52
CA LEU A 637 -6.73 23.18 5.08
C LEU A 637 -7.18 21.91 4.39
N ARG A 638 -6.22 21.08 3.99
CA ARG A 638 -6.42 19.79 3.33
C ARG A 638 -5.64 18.72 4.08
N VAL A 639 -6.25 17.57 4.30
CA VAL A 639 -5.53 16.38 4.77
C VAL A 639 -5.57 15.33 3.68
N PHE A 640 -4.43 14.76 3.34
CA PHE A 640 -4.26 13.68 2.40
C PHE A 640 -3.92 12.40 3.16
N LYS A 641 -4.61 11.29 2.90
CA LYS A 641 -4.21 9.99 3.44
C LYS A 641 -3.19 9.37 2.48
N ARG A 642 -2.02 8.98 2.99
CA ARG A 642 -1.05 8.13 2.28
C ARG A 642 -1.67 6.75 2.16
N THR A 643 -2.05 6.37 0.95
CA THR A 643 -2.34 4.98 0.65
C THR A 643 -1.02 4.23 0.59
N ASN A 644 -0.88 3.14 1.35
CA ASN A 644 0.18 2.16 1.13
C ASN A 644 -0.14 1.38 -0.15
N SER A 645 -0.14 2.08 -1.28
CA SER A 645 -0.26 1.46 -2.58
C SER A 645 1.07 1.65 -3.31
N SER A 646 1.93 0.64 -3.17
CA SER A 646 2.78 0.20 -4.29
C SER A 646 1.97 -0.39 -5.46
N GLU A 647 0.65 -0.20 -5.49
CA GLU A 647 -0.27 -0.71 -6.49
C GLU A 647 -0.80 0.44 -7.35
N HIS A 648 0.01 0.95 -8.26
CA HIS A 648 -0.46 1.59 -9.49
C HIS A 648 0.53 1.30 -10.63
N ASP A 649 0.91 0.03 -10.78
CA ASP A 649 1.49 -0.47 -12.01
C ASP A 649 0.36 -1.08 -12.83
N ALA A 650 -0.24 -0.29 -13.70
CA ALA A 650 -0.74 -0.91 -14.92
C ALA A 650 0.44 -1.17 -15.85
N TYR A 651 0.33 -2.25 -16.63
CA TYR A 651 1.41 -2.76 -17.45
C TYR A 651 1.20 -2.25 -18.88
N THR A 652 2.07 -1.36 -19.36
CA THR A 652 2.15 -1.10 -20.81
C THR A 652 3.15 -2.08 -21.40
N VAL A 653 2.65 -2.95 -22.28
CA VAL A 653 3.52 -3.80 -23.10
C VAL A 653 3.66 -3.11 -24.45
N THR A 654 4.81 -2.48 -24.68
CA THR A 654 5.15 -1.97 -26.02
C THR A 654 5.50 -3.15 -26.90
N LEU A 655 4.67 -3.42 -27.91
CA LEU A 655 4.89 -4.48 -28.89
C LEU A 655 6.21 -4.16 -29.63
N ARG A 656 7.24 -5.01 -29.46
CA ARG A 656 8.55 -4.81 -30.11
C ARG A 656 8.53 -5.32 -31.54
N SER A 657 9.04 -4.49 -32.46
CA SER A 657 9.38 -4.90 -33.82
C SER A 657 10.68 -5.71 -33.85
N THR A 658 10.72 -6.80 -34.63
CA THR A 658 11.95 -7.56 -34.88
C THR A 658 12.91 -6.84 -35.85
N GLN A 659 12.54 -5.66 -36.39
CA GLN A 659 13.42 -4.83 -37.21
C GLN A 659 13.54 -3.42 -36.61
N GLY A 660 14.75 -3.04 -36.20
CA GLY A 660 15.07 -1.86 -35.38
C GLY A 660 14.84 -0.50 -36.06
N HIS A 661 13.61 -0.18 -36.45
CA HIS A 661 13.21 1.12 -36.97
C HIS A 661 11.98 1.64 -36.22
N GLY A 662 12.14 2.80 -35.57
CA GLY A 662 11.14 3.43 -34.70
C GLY A 662 9.90 3.98 -35.41
N ALA A 663 9.08 3.11 -35.99
CA ALA A 663 7.78 3.47 -36.56
C ALA A 663 6.61 2.82 -35.79
N THR A 664 5.49 3.52 -35.79
CA THR A 664 4.23 3.21 -35.07
C THR A 664 3.56 1.92 -35.58
N LEU A 665 3.23 0.98 -34.67
CA LEU A 665 2.43 -0.22 -34.96
C LEU A 665 0.93 0.09 -34.94
N ILE A 666 0.17 -0.56 -35.83
CA ILE A 666 -1.30 -0.52 -35.89
C ILE A 666 -1.84 -1.82 -35.30
N GLY A 667 -2.45 -1.76 -34.12
CA GLY A 667 -3.08 -2.92 -33.48
C GLY A 667 -4.53 -3.11 -33.93
N ARG A 668 -4.91 -4.35 -34.28
CA ARG A 668 -6.19 -4.64 -34.95
C ARG A 668 -7.07 -5.65 -34.23
N ALA A 669 -6.48 -6.69 -33.66
CA ALA A 669 -7.21 -7.77 -32.99
C ALA A 669 -6.42 -8.26 -31.78
N VAL A 670 -7.12 -8.65 -30.72
CA VAL A 670 -6.56 -9.23 -29.51
C VAL A 670 -7.49 -10.33 -29.00
N ALA A 671 -6.93 -11.45 -28.54
CA ALA A 671 -7.72 -12.54 -27.98
C ALA A 671 -6.92 -13.34 -26.93
N TRP A 672 -7.47 -13.48 -25.73
CA TRP A 672 -6.97 -14.40 -24.70
C TRP A 672 -7.27 -15.85 -25.05
N SER A 673 -6.34 -16.74 -24.73
CA SER A 673 -6.60 -18.19 -24.76
C SER A 673 -7.61 -18.56 -23.66
N PRO A 674 -8.37 -19.67 -23.84
CA PRO A 674 -9.39 -20.09 -22.87
C PRO A 674 -8.86 -20.39 -21.46
N ASP A 675 -7.58 -20.75 -21.36
CA ASP A 675 -6.89 -21.01 -20.09
C ASP A 675 -6.24 -19.76 -19.47
N GLY A 676 -6.20 -18.64 -20.21
CA GLY A 676 -5.61 -17.38 -19.77
C GLY A 676 -4.08 -17.33 -19.82
N ASN A 677 -3.43 -18.40 -20.28
CA ASN A 677 -1.97 -18.46 -20.29
C ASN A 677 -1.34 -17.76 -21.49
N LEU A 678 -2.10 -17.55 -22.58
CA LEU A 678 -1.60 -16.96 -23.81
C LEU A 678 -2.49 -15.78 -24.25
N LEU A 679 -1.85 -14.77 -24.82
CA LEU A 679 -2.51 -13.64 -25.47
C LEU A 679 -2.05 -13.55 -26.93
N ALA A 680 -2.98 -13.67 -27.86
CA ALA A 680 -2.72 -13.47 -29.28
C ALA A 680 -3.03 -12.02 -29.68
N VAL A 681 -2.14 -11.41 -30.46
CA VAL A 681 -2.22 -10.02 -30.91
C VAL A 681 -1.95 -9.93 -32.40
N GLY A 682 -2.88 -9.34 -33.15
CA GLY A 682 -2.72 -9.02 -34.57
C GLY A 682 -2.38 -7.54 -34.75
N CYS A 683 -1.19 -7.25 -35.27
CA CYS A 683 -0.76 -5.88 -35.53
C CYS A 683 0.22 -5.76 -36.72
N GLY A 684 0.41 -4.55 -37.23
CA GLY A 684 1.28 -4.31 -38.38
C GLY A 684 2.04 -2.98 -38.39
N GLN A 685 3.17 -2.95 -39.11
CA GLN A 685 4.07 -1.80 -39.30
C GLN A 685 4.44 -1.68 -40.79
N GLN A 686 4.39 -0.45 -41.35
CA GLN A 686 4.94 -0.10 -42.67
C GLN A 686 4.87 -1.22 -43.72
N ASN A 687 3.65 -1.73 -43.94
CA ASN A 687 3.31 -2.74 -44.92
C ASN A 687 3.59 -4.19 -44.54
N ILE A 688 3.77 -4.53 -43.26
CA ILE A 688 3.92 -5.90 -42.76
C ILE A 688 2.93 -6.11 -41.61
N GLU A 689 2.12 -7.17 -41.69
CA GLU A 689 1.13 -7.53 -40.68
C GLU A 689 1.45 -8.91 -40.13
N GLN A 690 1.46 -9.04 -38.80
CA GLN A 690 1.87 -10.24 -38.07
C GLN A 690 0.86 -10.60 -36.98
N VAL A 691 0.94 -11.85 -36.54
CA VAL A 691 0.29 -12.35 -35.33
C VAL A 691 1.38 -12.67 -34.32
N TYR A 692 1.30 -12.06 -33.15
CA TYR A 692 2.18 -12.30 -32.01
C TYR A 692 1.45 -13.13 -30.96
N VAL A 693 2.17 -14.05 -30.32
CA VAL A 693 1.68 -14.82 -29.18
C VAL A 693 2.55 -14.53 -27.98
N TYR A 694 1.91 -14.09 -26.89
CA TYR A 694 2.57 -13.81 -25.63
C TYR A 694 2.14 -14.83 -24.58
N ALA A 695 3.07 -15.31 -23.77
CA ALA A 695 2.77 -16.01 -22.54
C ALA A 695 2.50 -15.00 -21.43
N TYR A 696 1.42 -15.22 -20.68
CA TYR A 696 1.04 -14.41 -19.54
C TYR A 696 1.46 -15.08 -18.25
N ASP A 697 2.26 -14.36 -17.47
CA ASP A 697 2.64 -14.78 -16.15
C ASP A 697 1.61 -14.25 -15.14
N HIS A 698 0.78 -15.16 -14.63
CA HIS A 698 -0.24 -14.86 -13.63
C HIS A 698 0.32 -14.33 -12.30
N GLN A 699 1.61 -14.54 -12.01
CA GLN A 699 2.25 -14.00 -10.81
C GLN A 699 2.69 -12.56 -11.00
N THR A 700 3.32 -12.25 -12.13
CA THR A 700 3.92 -10.94 -12.40
C THR A 700 3.03 -10.01 -13.23
N HIS A 701 1.90 -10.52 -13.74
CA HIS A 701 1.00 -9.85 -14.68
C HIS A 701 1.72 -9.34 -15.94
N THR A 702 2.81 -10.01 -16.33
CA THR A 702 3.62 -9.62 -17.49
C THR A 702 3.36 -10.52 -18.71
N LEU A 703 3.61 -9.97 -19.90
CA LEU A 703 3.53 -10.68 -21.17
C LEU A 703 4.92 -10.90 -21.75
N THR A 704 5.26 -12.16 -22.05
CA THR A 704 6.53 -12.55 -22.67
C THR A 704 6.28 -13.09 -24.07
N LEU A 705 6.88 -12.48 -25.09
CA LEU A 705 6.73 -12.91 -26.49
C LEU A 705 7.24 -14.36 -26.67
N GLN A 706 6.38 -15.23 -27.19
CA GLN A 706 6.71 -16.63 -27.49
C GLN A 706 6.93 -16.84 -28.99
N ASP A 707 6.08 -16.24 -29.83
CA ASP A 707 6.15 -16.43 -31.27
C ASP A 707 5.56 -15.24 -32.05
N ALA A 708 5.98 -15.10 -33.32
CA ALA A 708 5.50 -14.09 -34.25
C ALA A 708 5.45 -14.65 -35.68
N VAL A 709 4.24 -14.75 -36.26
CA VAL A 709 4.04 -15.25 -37.62
C VAL A 709 3.58 -14.16 -38.58
N TYR A 710 4.11 -14.17 -39.79
CA TYR A 710 3.72 -13.22 -40.84
C TYR A 710 2.37 -13.58 -41.44
N TYR A 711 1.52 -12.59 -41.67
CA TYR A 711 0.21 -12.76 -42.28
C TYR A 711 0.13 -12.13 -43.68
N SER A 712 0.47 -10.84 -43.80
CA SER A 712 0.43 -10.11 -45.07
C SER A 712 1.52 -9.07 -45.18
N SER A 713 1.78 -8.63 -46.42
CA SER A 713 2.60 -7.46 -46.68
C SER A 713 1.86 -6.48 -47.62
N SER A 714 1.11 -5.53 -47.08
CA SER A 714 0.31 -4.58 -47.89
C SER A 714 0.48 -3.15 -47.42
N THR A 715 0.57 -2.22 -48.38
CA THR A 715 0.68 -0.78 -48.13
C THR A 715 -0.63 -0.10 -47.77
N ASN A 716 -1.75 -0.83 -47.83
CA ASN A 716 -3.07 -0.28 -47.51
C ASN A 716 -3.34 -0.39 -46.01
N ALA A 717 -3.73 0.72 -45.38
CA ALA A 717 -4.01 0.80 -43.95
C ALA A 717 -5.21 -0.06 -43.51
N ASP A 718 -6.06 -0.51 -44.43
CA ASP A 718 -7.17 -1.44 -44.15
C ASP A 718 -6.78 -2.92 -44.28
N ASP A 719 -5.61 -3.25 -44.83
CA ASP A 719 -5.18 -4.62 -45.05
C ASP A 719 -4.44 -5.15 -43.81
N GLY A 720 -4.73 -6.39 -43.39
CA GLY A 720 -4.06 -6.99 -42.23
C GLY A 720 -4.91 -8.00 -41.48
N VAL A 721 -4.53 -8.29 -40.24
CA VAL A 721 -5.26 -9.22 -39.35
C VAL A 721 -6.46 -8.49 -38.74
N HIS A 722 -7.68 -8.98 -38.95
CA HIS A 722 -8.90 -8.36 -38.43
C HIS A 722 -9.58 -9.17 -37.33
N ALA A 723 -9.36 -10.48 -37.30
CA ALA A 723 -10.01 -11.39 -36.38
C ALA A 723 -9.02 -12.44 -35.87
N LEU A 724 -9.08 -12.69 -34.58
CA LEU A 724 -8.39 -13.77 -33.89
C LEU A 724 -9.44 -14.53 -33.07
N SER A 725 -9.44 -15.85 -33.15
CA SER A 725 -10.31 -16.69 -32.34
C SER A 725 -9.58 -17.97 -31.95
N TRP A 726 -9.46 -18.19 -30.64
CA TRP A 726 -8.94 -19.44 -30.09
C TRP A 726 -10.02 -20.50 -30.13
N SER A 727 -9.64 -21.74 -30.46
CA SER A 727 -10.52 -22.89 -30.26
C SER A 727 -10.79 -23.04 -28.76
N HIS A 728 -11.92 -23.62 -28.39
CA HIS A 728 -12.32 -23.79 -27.00
C HIS A 728 -11.31 -24.61 -26.20
N SER A 729 -10.64 -25.59 -26.82
CA SER A 729 -9.56 -26.33 -26.16
C SER A 729 -8.24 -25.54 -26.02
N GLY A 730 -8.14 -24.34 -26.61
CA GLY A 730 -6.90 -23.57 -26.71
C GLY A 730 -5.84 -24.15 -27.65
N ARG A 731 -6.14 -25.25 -28.36
CA ARG A 731 -5.16 -25.96 -29.21
C ARG A 731 -4.96 -25.27 -30.55
N TYR A 732 -5.98 -24.59 -31.06
CA TYR A 732 -5.91 -23.94 -32.37
C TYR A 732 -6.19 -22.45 -32.27
N LEU A 733 -5.47 -21.65 -33.07
CA LEU A 733 -5.71 -20.23 -33.25
C LEU A 733 -6.12 -19.96 -34.70
N ALA A 734 -7.36 -19.51 -34.89
CA ALA A 734 -7.85 -19.05 -36.19
C ALA A 734 -7.56 -17.55 -36.37
N VAL A 735 -7.07 -17.22 -37.55
CA VAL A 735 -6.66 -15.87 -37.96
C VAL A 735 -7.38 -15.50 -39.25
N GLY A 736 -8.07 -14.36 -39.22
CA GLY A 736 -8.85 -13.83 -40.33
C GLY A 736 -8.43 -12.41 -40.66
N GLY A 737 -8.36 -12.08 -41.94
CA GLY A 737 -7.96 -10.73 -42.34
C GLY A 737 -8.15 -10.44 -43.82
N GLN A 738 -7.30 -9.55 -44.34
CA GLN A 738 -7.26 -9.13 -45.74
C GLN A 738 -5.84 -9.19 -46.30
N ALA A 739 -5.71 -9.41 -47.61
CA ALA A 739 -4.45 -9.38 -48.34
C ALA A 739 -3.38 -10.36 -47.83
N ALA A 740 -3.80 -11.52 -47.30
CA ALA A 740 -2.89 -12.59 -46.85
C ALA A 740 -1.87 -12.93 -47.94
N ALA A 741 -0.59 -12.93 -47.59
CA ALA A 741 0.51 -13.27 -48.49
C ALA A 741 0.96 -14.72 -48.27
N ALA A 742 1.65 -15.35 -49.22
CA ALA A 742 2.19 -16.71 -49.07
C ALA A 742 3.39 -16.75 -48.08
N VAL A 743 3.11 -16.51 -46.80
CA VAL A 743 4.03 -16.38 -45.66
C VAL A 743 3.44 -17.03 -44.41
N GLY A 744 4.19 -17.07 -43.31
CA GLY A 744 3.71 -17.61 -42.03
C GLY A 744 3.40 -19.10 -42.10
N GLY A 745 4.17 -19.85 -42.89
CA GLY A 745 3.99 -21.28 -43.08
C GLY A 745 3.01 -21.71 -44.17
N PHE A 746 2.30 -20.76 -44.80
CA PHE A 746 1.37 -21.05 -45.90
C PHE A 746 1.92 -20.61 -47.26
N SER A 747 1.73 -21.44 -48.29
CA SER A 747 2.12 -21.14 -49.67
C SER A 747 1.01 -20.49 -50.51
N ASN A 748 -0.08 -20.06 -49.87
CA ASN A 748 -1.28 -19.54 -50.51
C ASN A 748 -1.69 -18.18 -49.91
N THR A 749 -2.62 -17.50 -50.57
CA THR A 749 -3.15 -16.19 -50.17
C THR A 749 -4.53 -16.31 -49.52
N HIS A 750 -4.80 -17.44 -48.86
CA HIS A 750 -6.05 -17.66 -48.14
C HIS A 750 -6.15 -16.74 -46.93
N THR A 751 -7.32 -16.11 -46.80
CA THR A 751 -7.61 -15.05 -45.81
C THR A 751 -8.11 -15.59 -44.48
N CYS A 752 -8.47 -16.87 -44.41
CA CYS A 752 -8.70 -17.60 -43.16
C CYS A 752 -7.55 -18.61 -42.98
N ARG A 753 -6.89 -18.58 -41.83
CA ARG A 753 -5.78 -19.47 -41.47
C ARG A 753 -5.97 -20.04 -40.08
N VAL A 754 -5.56 -21.28 -39.88
CA VAL A 754 -5.59 -21.96 -38.59
C VAL A 754 -4.20 -22.46 -38.28
N TYR A 755 -3.72 -22.09 -37.10
CA TYR A 755 -2.47 -22.56 -36.52
C TYR A 755 -2.77 -23.51 -35.37
N GLU A 756 -1.98 -24.57 -35.22
CA GLU A 756 -1.90 -25.33 -33.97
C GLU A 756 -0.89 -24.66 -33.06
N VAL A 757 -1.25 -24.52 -31.78
CA VAL A 757 -0.38 -23.99 -30.74
C VAL A 757 0.33 -25.17 -30.09
N LEU A 758 1.64 -25.25 -30.30
CA LEU A 758 2.49 -26.33 -29.79
C LEU A 758 2.76 -26.15 -28.29
N GLU A 759 3.25 -27.20 -27.62
CA GLU A 759 3.57 -27.16 -26.17
C GLU A 759 4.59 -26.08 -25.80
N ASN A 760 5.45 -25.67 -26.74
CA ASN A 760 6.40 -24.57 -26.56
C ASN A 760 5.79 -23.18 -26.90
N HIS A 761 4.46 -23.09 -27.02
CA HIS A 761 3.70 -21.89 -27.33
C HIS A 761 3.97 -21.27 -28.71
N THR A 762 4.60 -22.02 -29.63
CA THR A 762 4.81 -21.59 -31.03
C THR A 762 3.66 -22.04 -31.94
N LEU A 763 3.44 -21.29 -33.02
CA LEU A 763 2.36 -21.49 -33.98
C LEU A 763 2.81 -22.33 -35.18
N SER A 764 2.16 -23.48 -35.37
CA SER A 764 2.37 -24.37 -36.52
C SER A 764 1.23 -24.22 -37.53
N PRO A 765 1.47 -23.98 -38.83
CA PRO A 765 0.42 -23.84 -39.84
C PRO A 765 -0.31 -25.18 -40.07
N VAL A 766 -1.65 -25.19 -40.02
CA VAL A 766 -2.44 -26.42 -40.15
C VAL A 766 -3.42 -26.36 -41.32
N ALA A 767 -4.28 -25.34 -41.37
CA ALA A 767 -5.30 -25.23 -42.41
C ALA A 767 -5.47 -23.79 -42.89
N SER A 768 -5.90 -23.61 -44.14
CA SER A 768 -6.31 -22.30 -44.64
C SER A 768 -7.37 -22.41 -45.72
N ILE A 769 -8.26 -21.42 -45.80
CA ILE A 769 -9.33 -21.38 -46.81
C ILE A 769 -9.60 -19.96 -47.32
N HIS A 770 -9.98 -19.85 -48.59
CA HIS A 770 -10.29 -18.58 -49.23
C HIS A 770 -11.74 -18.19 -48.98
N TYR A 771 -11.95 -17.21 -48.10
CA TYR A 771 -13.27 -16.63 -47.87
C TYR A 771 -13.76 -15.79 -49.06
N GLY A 772 -12.84 -15.20 -49.84
CA GLY A 772 -13.10 -14.24 -50.90
C GLY A 772 -12.36 -12.93 -50.65
N GLY A 773 -13.08 -11.94 -50.11
CA GLY A 773 -12.55 -10.62 -49.77
C GLY A 773 -12.00 -10.52 -48.35
N GLN A 774 -12.55 -9.60 -47.57
CA GLN A 774 -12.06 -9.31 -46.21
C GLN A 774 -12.79 -10.20 -45.21
N VAL A 775 -12.06 -10.88 -44.33
CA VAL A 775 -12.65 -11.53 -43.14
C VAL A 775 -12.68 -10.49 -42.03
N LYS A 776 -13.85 -10.26 -41.41
CA LYS A 776 -14.00 -9.27 -40.32
C LYS A 776 -14.15 -9.90 -38.95
N SER A 777 -14.69 -11.12 -38.88
CA SER A 777 -14.85 -11.85 -37.63
C SER A 777 -14.85 -13.36 -37.92
N LEU A 778 -14.30 -14.10 -36.97
CA LEU A 778 -14.20 -15.55 -36.94
C LEU A 778 -14.62 -16.03 -35.56
N ASP A 779 -15.29 -17.17 -35.47
CA ASP A 779 -15.57 -17.79 -34.19
C ASP A 779 -15.64 -19.32 -34.28
N TRP A 780 -15.05 -20.00 -33.32
CA TRP A 780 -15.06 -21.46 -33.22
C TRP A 780 -16.35 -21.95 -32.56
N SER A 781 -16.85 -23.10 -33.02
CA SER A 781 -17.82 -23.86 -32.23
C SER A 781 -17.14 -24.40 -30.97
N TYR A 782 -17.91 -24.52 -29.88
CA TYR A 782 -17.39 -24.96 -28.57
C TYR A 782 -16.74 -26.35 -28.58
N ASP A 783 -17.06 -27.20 -29.58
CA ASP A 783 -16.49 -28.53 -29.74
C ASP A 783 -15.25 -28.59 -30.65
N ASP A 784 -14.75 -27.43 -31.10
CA ASP A 784 -13.59 -27.27 -31.99
C ASP A 784 -13.73 -27.90 -33.38
N GLN A 785 -14.95 -28.31 -33.77
CA GLN A 785 -15.20 -28.99 -35.04
C GLN A 785 -15.61 -28.05 -36.18
N TYR A 786 -16.07 -26.85 -35.86
CA TYR A 786 -16.56 -25.91 -36.85
C TYR A 786 -16.01 -24.51 -36.62
N LEU A 787 -15.75 -23.79 -37.71
CA LEU A 787 -15.32 -22.39 -37.69
C LEU A 787 -16.29 -21.57 -38.53
N ALA A 788 -16.90 -20.54 -37.94
CA ALA A 788 -17.73 -19.60 -38.68
C ALA A 788 -16.91 -18.36 -39.09
N ALA A 789 -17.13 -17.88 -40.31
CA ALA A 789 -16.48 -16.67 -40.83
C ALA A 789 -17.48 -15.74 -41.51
N VAL A 790 -17.27 -14.44 -41.28
CA VAL A 790 -18.04 -13.37 -41.92
C VAL A 790 -17.14 -12.22 -42.35
N GLY A 791 -17.63 -11.37 -43.25
CA GLY A 791 -16.84 -10.27 -43.78
C GLY A 791 -17.43 -9.53 -44.97
N ARG A 792 -16.56 -9.03 -45.85
CA ARG A 792 -16.93 -8.27 -47.05
C ARG A 792 -16.47 -8.97 -48.32
N SER A 793 -17.34 -8.97 -49.33
CA SER A 793 -17.08 -9.58 -50.64
C SER A 793 -16.73 -11.07 -50.54
N PRO A 794 -17.58 -11.91 -49.91
CA PRO A 794 -17.35 -13.35 -49.85
C PRO A 794 -17.34 -13.99 -51.25
N VAL A 795 -16.79 -15.20 -51.34
CA VAL A 795 -17.05 -16.07 -52.49
C VAL A 795 -18.56 -16.28 -52.66
N THR A 796 -18.99 -16.38 -53.91
CA THR A 796 -20.39 -16.69 -54.23
C THR A 796 -20.57 -18.20 -54.17
N LEU A 797 -21.48 -18.65 -53.31
CA LEU A 797 -21.90 -20.06 -53.20
C LEU A 797 -23.39 -20.09 -53.52
N ASP A 798 -23.84 -21.07 -54.32
CA ASP A 798 -25.26 -21.25 -54.65
C ASP A 798 -26.00 -19.98 -55.15
N SER A 799 -25.40 -19.29 -56.13
CA SER A 799 -25.95 -18.11 -56.83
C SER A 799 -26.06 -16.80 -56.04
N TYR A 800 -25.68 -16.76 -54.76
CA TYR A 800 -25.67 -15.54 -53.93
C TYR A 800 -24.37 -15.39 -53.13
N PRO A 801 -23.99 -14.17 -52.71
CA PRO A 801 -22.84 -13.97 -51.82
C PRO A 801 -23.04 -14.73 -50.50
N ALA A 802 -22.06 -15.54 -50.10
CA ALA A 802 -22.08 -16.33 -48.87
C ALA A 802 -21.45 -15.53 -47.72
N ASP A 803 -22.18 -14.54 -47.20
CA ASP A 803 -21.66 -13.60 -46.17
C ASP A 803 -21.36 -14.27 -44.83
N LEU A 804 -22.06 -15.36 -44.51
CA LEU A 804 -21.73 -16.30 -43.44
C LEU A 804 -21.32 -17.63 -44.09
N GLN A 805 -20.11 -18.09 -43.78
CA GLN A 805 -19.61 -19.41 -44.14
C GLN A 805 -19.26 -20.17 -42.87
N VAL A 806 -19.78 -21.38 -42.74
CA VAL A 806 -19.40 -22.33 -41.70
C VAL A 806 -18.53 -23.40 -42.33
N TYR A 807 -17.35 -23.58 -41.77
CA TYR A 807 -16.39 -24.58 -42.19
C TYR A 807 -16.34 -25.72 -41.18
N SER A 808 -16.37 -26.98 -41.63
CA SER A 808 -15.92 -28.09 -40.78
C SER A 808 -14.40 -28.11 -40.71
N PHE A 809 -13.88 -28.51 -39.56
CA PHE A 809 -12.46 -28.63 -39.28
C PHE A 809 -12.12 -30.03 -38.76
N GLU A 810 -11.36 -30.77 -39.54
CA GLU A 810 -10.92 -32.14 -39.20
C GLU A 810 -9.46 -32.15 -38.70
N GLY A 811 -9.04 -31.11 -37.99
CA GLY A 811 -7.69 -30.99 -37.44
C GLY A 811 -6.57 -30.69 -38.47
N SER A 812 -6.89 -30.66 -39.76
CA SER A 812 -5.90 -30.44 -40.85
C SER A 812 -6.43 -29.70 -42.07
N SER A 813 -7.75 -29.56 -42.21
CA SER A 813 -8.37 -28.89 -43.36
C SER A 813 -9.66 -28.18 -42.95
N LEU A 814 -10.01 -27.14 -43.69
CA LEU A 814 -11.28 -26.43 -43.59
C LEU A 814 -12.11 -26.73 -44.84
N THR A 815 -13.37 -27.12 -44.67
CA THR A 815 -14.29 -27.31 -45.81
C THR A 815 -15.60 -26.60 -45.56
N VAL A 816 -16.12 -25.87 -46.56
CA VAL A 816 -17.42 -25.18 -46.41
C VAL A 816 -18.53 -26.22 -46.33
N VAL A 817 -19.27 -26.22 -45.23
CA VAL A 817 -20.39 -27.14 -45.01
C VAL A 817 -21.74 -26.43 -45.03
N ALA A 818 -21.80 -25.17 -44.60
CA ALA A 818 -23.02 -24.36 -44.69
C ALA A 818 -22.71 -22.90 -45.05
N SER A 819 -23.65 -22.25 -45.73
CA SER A 819 -23.56 -20.81 -45.97
C SER A 819 -24.91 -20.10 -46.01
N ARG A 820 -24.90 -18.81 -45.66
CA ARG A 820 -26.06 -17.92 -45.70
C ARG A 820 -25.63 -16.51 -46.11
N GLY A 821 -26.45 -15.85 -46.93
CA GLY A 821 -26.24 -14.46 -47.35
C GLY A 821 -27.20 -13.47 -46.69
N MET A 822 -26.73 -12.26 -46.42
CA MET A 822 -27.57 -11.09 -46.21
C MET A 822 -27.98 -10.55 -47.57
N THR A 823 -29.17 -10.94 -48.04
CA THR A 823 -29.71 -10.53 -49.35
C THR A 823 -29.63 -9.02 -49.59
N GLY A 824 -28.90 -8.60 -50.64
CA GLY A 824 -28.99 -7.26 -51.23
C GLY A 824 -27.74 -6.36 -51.07
N LEU A 825 -26.97 -6.23 -52.16
CA LEU A 825 -25.97 -5.19 -52.45
C LEU A 825 -24.89 -4.90 -51.38
N ASN A 826 -23.70 -5.51 -51.56
CA ASN A 826 -22.39 -5.02 -51.08
C ASN A 826 -22.37 -4.49 -49.63
N THR A 827 -23.04 -5.19 -48.72
CA THR A 827 -22.98 -4.91 -47.29
C THR A 827 -21.83 -5.69 -46.66
N THR A 828 -21.23 -5.13 -45.61
CA THR A 828 -20.21 -5.84 -44.83
C THR A 828 -20.88 -6.46 -43.62
N VAL A 829 -20.61 -7.74 -43.37
CA VAL A 829 -20.92 -8.39 -42.10
C VAL A 829 -19.68 -8.27 -41.22
N TYR A 830 -19.85 -7.72 -40.03
CA TYR A 830 -18.72 -7.34 -39.17
C TYR A 830 -18.48 -8.33 -38.03
N ALA A 831 -19.51 -9.02 -37.57
CA ALA A 831 -19.42 -9.89 -36.39
C ALA A 831 -20.18 -11.20 -36.59
N VAL A 832 -19.57 -12.29 -36.12
CA VAL A 832 -20.18 -13.62 -35.97
C VAL A 832 -19.89 -14.15 -34.57
N ALA A 833 -20.82 -14.89 -33.99
CA ALA A 833 -20.61 -15.56 -32.71
C ALA A 833 -21.42 -16.87 -32.63
N TRP A 834 -20.76 -17.95 -32.24
CA TRP A 834 -21.38 -19.21 -31.86
C TRP A 834 -21.96 -19.11 -30.46
N SER A 835 -23.10 -19.74 -30.25
CA SER A 835 -23.58 -20.00 -28.90
C SER A 835 -22.64 -21.00 -28.20
N PRO A 836 -22.47 -20.92 -26.86
CA PRO A 836 -21.62 -21.83 -26.11
C PRO A 836 -22.04 -23.31 -26.20
N ASP A 837 -23.32 -23.59 -26.47
CA ASP A 837 -23.79 -24.96 -26.75
C ASP A 837 -23.48 -25.43 -28.19
N GLY A 838 -22.97 -24.53 -29.04
CA GLY A 838 -22.66 -24.72 -30.45
C GLY A 838 -23.87 -25.09 -31.31
N GLN A 839 -25.09 -24.74 -30.89
CA GLN A 839 -26.33 -25.00 -31.65
C GLN A 839 -26.75 -23.83 -32.52
N TYR A 840 -26.29 -22.62 -32.21
CA TYR A 840 -26.74 -21.40 -32.87
C TYR A 840 -25.55 -20.55 -33.35
N VAL A 841 -25.74 -19.90 -34.48
CA VAL A 841 -24.79 -18.94 -35.05
C VAL A 841 -25.51 -17.61 -35.24
N ALA A 842 -25.00 -16.57 -34.58
CA ALA A 842 -25.46 -15.21 -34.71
C ALA A 842 -24.53 -14.40 -35.62
N MET A 843 -25.10 -13.53 -36.46
CA MET A 843 -24.34 -12.64 -37.35
C MET A 843 -24.90 -11.22 -37.34
N GLY A 844 -24.00 -10.24 -37.50
CA GLY A 844 -24.30 -8.81 -37.45
C GLY A 844 -23.57 -8.02 -38.53
N GLY A 845 -24.29 -7.18 -39.27
CA GLY A 845 -23.74 -6.45 -40.40
C GLY A 845 -24.41 -5.12 -40.71
N GLY A 846 -24.04 -4.53 -41.85
CA GLY A 846 -24.66 -3.30 -42.36
C GLY A 846 -26.06 -3.53 -42.93
N VAL A 847 -26.93 -2.53 -42.80
CA VAL A 847 -28.28 -2.56 -43.41
C VAL A 847 -28.18 -2.37 -44.93
N PRO A 848 -28.87 -3.17 -45.77
CA PRO A 848 -28.91 -3.00 -47.22
C PRO A 848 -29.41 -1.60 -47.63
N ARG A 849 -28.66 -0.89 -48.49
CA ARG A 849 -29.05 0.45 -49.00
C ARG A 849 -30.26 0.34 -49.93
N TYR A 850 -31.17 1.33 -49.86
CA TYR A 850 -32.34 1.41 -50.73
C TYR A 850 -31.93 1.42 -52.20
N ASN A 851 -32.39 0.42 -52.96
CA ASN A 851 -32.35 0.45 -54.41
C ASN A 851 -33.71 -0.01 -54.95
N ALA A 852 -34.33 0.82 -55.79
CA ALA A 852 -35.61 0.53 -56.41
C ALA A 852 -35.45 -0.62 -57.41
N GLY A 853 -35.80 -1.85 -57.01
CA GLY A 853 -35.77 -3.00 -57.92
C GLY A 853 -35.78 -4.40 -57.28
N PHE A 854 -35.55 -4.53 -55.98
CA PHE A 854 -35.58 -5.84 -55.29
C PHE A 854 -36.76 -5.96 -54.31
N PRO A 855 -37.37 -7.16 -54.16
CA PRO A 855 -38.49 -7.36 -53.24
C PRO A 855 -38.12 -6.94 -51.81
N ILE A 856 -39.09 -6.36 -51.11
CA ILE A 856 -39.00 -5.83 -49.75
C ILE A 856 -38.84 -7.00 -48.75
N GLY A 857 -37.68 -7.66 -48.77
CA GLY A 857 -37.34 -8.79 -47.92
C GLY A 857 -36.37 -8.38 -46.82
N ASN A 858 -36.86 -8.46 -45.58
CA ASN A 858 -36.18 -8.39 -44.29
C ASN A 858 -34.90 -7.52 -44.16
N LYS A 859 -35.07 -6.30 -43.63
CA LYS A 859 -34.02 -5.26 -43.43
C LYS A 859 -33.19 -5.46 -42.15
N ASP A 860 -33.23 -6.65 -41.58
CA ASP A 860 -32.68 -6.93 -40.26
C ASP A 860 -31.17 -7.12 -40.32
N ALA A 861 -30.46 -6.29 -39.55
CA ALA A 861 -29.00 -6.25 -39.46
C ALA A 861 -28.44 -7.31 -38.51
N PHE A 862 -29.28 -7.89 -37.65
CA PHE A 862 -28.99 -9.05 -36.82
C PHE A 862 -29.76 -10.26 -37.33
N ARG A 863 -29.08 -11.40 -37.47
CA ARG A 863 -29.71 -12.68 -37.84
C ARG A 863 -29.11 -13.81 -37.01
N MET A 864 -29.94 -14.78 -36.67
CA MET A 864 -29.53 -15.99 -35.97
C MET A 864 -30.07 -17.23 -36.67
N TYR A 865 -29.20 -18.23 -36.77
CA TYR A 865 -29.48 -19.51 -37.39
C TYR A 865 -29.22 -20.62 -36.39
N GLN A 866 -30.04 -21.67 -36.42
CA GLN A 866 -29.72 -22.95 -35.82
C GLN A 866 -28.85 -23.74 -36.80
N PHE A 867 -27.79 -24.34 -36.28
CA PHE A 867 -26.90 -25.19 -37.04
C PHE A 867 -27.21 -26.66 -36.73
N ASP A 868 -27.69 -27.38 -37.73
CA ASP A 868 -27.86 -28.83 -37.65
C ASP A 868 -26.53 -29.49 -38.02
N ARG A 869 -25.85 -30.06 -37.02
CA ARG A 869 -24.55 -30.74 -37.19
C ARG A 869 -24.62 -32.05 -37.97
N GLN A 870 -25.79 -32.70 -38.03
CA GLN A 870 -25.94 -33.96 -38.78
C GLN A 870 -26.16 -33.69 -40.26
N ALA A 871 -26.93 -32.64 -40.56
CA ALA A 871 -27.24 -32.25 -41.93
C ALA A 871 -26.26 -31.21 -42.49
N ASP A 872 -25.41 -30.61 -41.65
CA ASP A 872 -24.54 -29.48 -41.99
C ASP A 872 -25.33 -28.32 -42.62
N THR A 873 -26.47 -27.97 -42.00
CA THR A 873 -27.36 -26.92 -42.55
C THR A 873 -27.66 -25.82 -41.54
N LEU A 874 -27.90 -24.62 -42.06
CA LEU A 874 -28.29 -23.44 -41.29
C LEU A 874 -29.78 -23.15 -41.47
N THR A 875 -30.57 -23.25 -40.42
CA THR A 875 -31.99 -22.89 -40.43
C THR A 875 -32.19 -21.54 -39.76
N ALA A 876 -32.83 -20.58 -40.44
CA ALA A 876 -33.06 -19.26 -39.86
C ALA A 876 -34.06 -19.35 -38.70
N ILE A 877 -33.70 -18.82 -37.54
CA ILE A 877 -34.53 -18.86 -36.32
C ILE A 877 -35.20 -17.51 -36.10
N THR A 878 -34.40 -16.45 -36.02
CA THR A 878 -34.89 -15.10 -35.76
C THR A 878 -33.99 -14.06 -36.41
N SER A 879 -34.57 -12.91 -36.69
CA SER A 879 -33.86 -11.70 -37.10
C SER A 879 -34.39 -10.51 -36.30
N LYS A 880 -33.57 -9.48 -36.12
CA LYS A 880 -33.98 -8.26 -35.43
C LYS A 880 -33.54 -7.02 -36.23
N PRO A 881 -34.41 -6.00 -36.35
CA PRO A 881 -34.02 -4.73 -36.96
C PRO A 881 -33.07 -3.99 -36.02
N TYR A 882 -32.03 -3.38 -36.57
CA TYR A 882 -31.10 -2.56 -35.77
C TYR A 882 -31.47 -1.07 -35.85
N ALA A 883 -31.72 -0.54 -37.06
CA ALA A 883 -32.28 0.80 -37.28
C ALA A 883 -32.99 0.91 -38.65
N ARG A 884 -33.88 1.90 -38.83
CA ARG A 884 -34.54 2.22 -40.12
C ARG A 884 -33.88 3.44 -40.76
N THR A 885 -33.50 3.34 -42.03
CA THR A 885 -33.07 4.49 -42.85
C THR A 885 -34.20 4.92 -43.79
N THR A 886 -34.46 6.23 -43.85
CA THR A 886 -35.42 6.84 -44.80
C THR A 886 -34.71 7.56 -45.96
N GLN A 887 -33.39 7.73 -45.92
CA GLN A 887 -32.61 8.43 -46.95
C GLN A 887 -31.30 7.72 -47.33
N SER A 888 -30.77 8.08 -48.51
CA SER A 888 -29.46 7.65 -49.00
C SER A 888 -28.32 8.39 -48.29
N GLU A 889 -28.02 8.00 -47.06
CA GLU A 889 -26.86 8.53 -46.34
C GLU A 889 -25.57 7.79 -46.72
N THR A 890 -24.43 8.48 -46.54
CA THR A 890 -23.09 8.00 -46.91
C THR A 890 -22.58 6.88 -46.00
N ASP A 891 -23.06 6.76 -44.76
CA ASP A 891 -22.76 5.69 -43.81
C ASP A 891 -24.04 5.09 -43.22
N ALA A 892 -24.31 3.82 -43.57
CA ALA A 892 -25.51 3.11 -43.13
C ALA A 892 -25.33 2.52 -41.71
N PRO A 893 -26.43 2.37 -40.93
CA PRO A 893 -26.39 1.69 -39.65
C PRO A 893 -25.80 0.29 -39.78
N ALA A 894 -24.98 -0.12 -38.80
CA ALA A 894 -24.34 -1.42 -38.81
C ALA A 894 -24.09 -1.95 -37.39
N ILE A 895 -24.32 -3.25 -37.22
CA ILE A 895 -23.82 -4.00 -36.06
C ILE A 895 -22.35 -4.33 -36.32
N ARG A 896 -21.50 -3.96 -35.37
CA ARG A 896 -20.04 -4.12 -35.44
C ARG A 896 -19.50 -5.24 -34.56
N ALA A 897 -20.23 -5.58 -33.49
CA ALA A 897 -19.83 -6.60 -32.54
C ALA A 897 -21.05 -7.38 -32.03
N ILE A 898 -20.84 -8.68 -31.78
CA ILE A 898 -21.80 -9.61 -31.17
C ILE A 898 -21.01 -10.45 -30.15
N ALA A 899 -21.61 -10.70 -28.99
CA ALA A 899 -21.01 -11.57 -27.99
C ALA A 899 -22.08 -12.33 -27.21
N TRP A 900 -21.87 -13.64 -27.03
CA TRP A 900 -22.65 -14.48 -26.12
C TRP A 900 -22.05 -14.45 -24.72
N SER A 901 -22.90 -14.53 -23.69
CA SER A 901 -22.43 -14.92 -22.36
C SER A 901 -21.97 -16.36 -22.38
N ASN A 902 -20.98 -16.70 -21.55
CA ASN A 902 -20.36 -18.02 -21.53
C ASN A 902 -21.35 -19.13 -21.13
N ASP A 903 -22.40 -18.80 -20.37
CA ASP A 903 -23.49 -19.71 -20.00
C ASP A 903 -24.59 -19.85 -21.08
N GLY A 904 -24.49 -19.10 -22.18
CA GLY A 904 -25.42 -19.12 -23.31
C GLY A 904 -26.77 -18.47 -23.06
N ARG A 905 -26.96 -17.84 -21.89
CA ARG A 905 -28.25 -17.23 -21.51
C ARG A 905 -28.47 -15.84 -22.08
N TYR A 906 -27.39 -15.14 -22.44
CA TYR A 906 -27.45 -13.77 -22.91
C TYR A 906 -26.72 -13.61 -24.23
N ILE A 907 -27.28 -12.77 -25.10
CA ILE A 907 -26.60 -12.33 -26.32
C ILE A 907 -26.66 -10.81 -26.41
N ALA A 908 -25.51 -10.21 -26.67
CA ALA A 908 -25.37 -8.78 -26.88
C ALA A 908 -24.95 -8.48 -28.31
N PHE A 909 -25.47 -7.39 -28.88
CA PHE A 909 -25.00 -6.85 -30.15
C PHE A 909 -25.01 -5.32 -30.15
N GLY A 910 -24.00 -4.73 -30.79
CA GLY A 910 -23.78 -3.29 -30.76
C GLY A 910 -23.05 -2.77 -31.99
N GLY A 911 -23.13 -1.46 -32.18
CA GLY A 911 -22.61 -0.76 -33.35
C GLY A 911 -23.20 0.64 -33.47
N TYR A 912 -23.38 1.12 -34.69
CA TYR A 912 -23.75 2.52 -34.96
C TYR A 912 -25.08 2.67 -35.69
N VAL A 913 -25.83 3.73 -35.35
CA VAL A 913 -27.09 4.10 -35.98
C VAL A 913 -27.03 5.55 -36.53
N SER A 914 -27.45 5.73 -37.78
CA SER A 914 -27.66 7.02 -38.47
C SER A 914 -29.08 7.15 -39.02
N GLY A 915 -29.71 8.32 -38.85
CA GLY A 915 -30.97 8.71 -39.52
C GLY A 915 -32.10 9.22 -38.60
N GLU A 916 -33.22 9.67 -39.21
CA GLU A 916 -34.46 10.06 -38.50
C GLU A 916 -35.13 8.85 -37.84
N SER A 917 -35.42 8.93 -36.54
CA SER A 917 -36.40 8.05 -35.89
C SER A 917 -37.84 8.44 -36.28
N THR A 918 -38.22 8.34 -37.56
CA THR A 918 -39.64 8.45 -37.92
C THR A 918 -40.35 7.10 -37.73
N GLY A 919 -40.69 6.80 -36.47
CA GLY A 919 -41.78 5.90 -36.13
C GLY A 919 -41.42 4.58 -35.42
N SER A 920 -42.05 4.40 -34.27
CA SER A 920 -42.33 3.13 -33.57
C SER A 920 -41.20 2.39 -32.85
N ASP A 921 -40.01 2.96 -32.67
CA ASP A 921 -39.09 2.43 -31.65
C ASP A 921 -39.49 2.99 -30.27
N PRO A 922 -40.04 2.18 -29.34
CA PRO A 922 -40.53 2.68 -28.06
C PRO A 922 -39.41 3.20 -27.14
N ALA A 923 -38.14 2.88 -27.44
CA ALA A 923 -37.01 3.25 -26.57
C ALA A 923 -36.52 4.70 -26.79
N PHE A 924 -36.64 5.27 -27.99
CA PHE A 924 -36.05 6.58 -28.31
C PHE A 924 -36.98 7.40 -29.23
N GLY A 925 -37.54 8.48 -28.69
CA GLY A 925 -38.51 9.34 -29.39
C GLY A 925 -37.96 10.04 -30.65
N ASN A 926 -38.84 10.78 -31.35
CA ASN A 926 -38.53 11.45 -32.62
C ASN A 926 -37.37 12.46 -32.51
N GLY A 927 -36.29 12.27 -33.27
CA GLY A 927 -35.17 13.23 -33.43
C GLY A 927 -34.06 12.72 -34.36
N TYR A 928 -33.38 13.63 -35.08
CA TYR A 928 -32.17 13.33 -35.88
C TYR A 928 -30.96 13.22 -34.98
N LEU A 929 -30.55 12.01 -34.59
CA LEU A 929 -29.42 11.86 -33.67
C LEU A 929 -28.63 10.59 -34.00
N ASN A 930 -27.32 10.76 -34.24
CA ASN A 930 -26.37 9.68 -34.45
C ASN A 930 -25.93 9.11 -33.09
N TYR A 931 -26.11 7.81 -32.84
CA TYR A 931 -25.76 7.19 -31.56
C TYR A 931 -25.14 5.78 -31.72
N SER A 932 -24.28 5.42 -30.78
CA SER A 932 -24.00 4.01 -30.48
C SER A 932 -25.16 3.41 -29.70
N VAL A 933 -25.51 2.18 -30.06
CA VAL A 933 -26.52 1.40 -29.33
C VAL A 933 -25.91 0.04 -29.01
N VAL A 934 -26.04 -0.38 -27.76
CA VAL A 934 -25.80 -1.77 -27.38
C VAL A 934 -27.13 -2.35 -26.93
N ARG A 935 -27.47 -3.52 -27.46
CA ARG A 935 -28.69 -4.24 -27.10
C ARG A 935 -28.34 -5.62 -26.58
N ILE A 936 -28.98 -6.01 -25.49
CA ILE A 936 -28.77 -7.25 -24.78
C ILE A 936 -30.11 -7.96 -24.67
N TYR A 937 -30.12 -9.24 -25.02
CA TYR A 937 -31.30 -10.09 -24.99
C TYR A 937 -31.03 -11.30 -24.11
N THR A 938 -32.05 -11.74 -23.38
CA THR A 938 -32.06 -13.10 -22.86
C THR A 938 -32.40 -14.06 -23.99
N TRP A 939 -31.79 -15.24 -23.94
CA TRP A 939 -32.01 -16.35 -24.85
C TRP A 939 -32.59 -17.52 -24.07
N GLU A 940 -33.92 -17.62 -24.07
CA GLU A 940 -34.66 -18.69 -23.41
C GLU A 940 -35.76 -19.21 -24.34
N ASN A 941 -35.96 -20.53 -24.37
CA ASN A 941 -36.98 -21.18 -25.21
C ASN A 941 -36.91 -20.80 -26.70
N GLU A 942 -35.69 -20.67 -27.24
CA GLU A 942 -35.44 -20.28 -28.63
C GLU A 942 -36.03 -18.92 -29.03
N GLN A 943 -36.21 -18.01 -28.07
CA GLN A 943 -36.73 -16.67 -28.30
C GLN A 943 -35.81 -15.60 -27.70
N LEU A 944 -35.66 -14.49 -28.44
CA LEU A 944 -34.96 -13.30 -27.96
C LEU A 944 -35.93 -12.39 -27.21
N ALA A 945 -35.80 -12.33 -25.89
CA ALA A 945 -36.50 -11.36 -25.05
C ALA A 945 -35.56 -10.20 -24.69
N PRO A 946 -35.98 -8.92 -24.87
CA PRO A 946 -35.13 -7.78 -24.53
C PRO A 946 -34.78 -7.79 -23.05
N LEU A 947 -33.49 -7.66 -22.73
CA LEU A 947 -33.00 -7.48 -21.38
C LEU A 947 -32.60 -6.03 -21.14
N ALA A 948 -31.75 -5.46 -21.97
CA ALA A 948 -31.31 -4.08 -21.82
C ALA A 948 -31.02 -3.45 -23.19
N ALA A 949 -31.23 -2.14 -23.29
CA ALA A 949 -30.78 -1.35 -24.42
C ALA A 949 -30.32 0.02 -23.90
N TYR A 950 -29.14 0.46 -24.32
CA TYR A 950 -28.59 1.74 -23.89
C TYR A 950 -27.80 2.43 -25.00
N SER A 951 -27.70 3.76 -24.90
CA SER A 951 -26.89 4.63 -25.75
C SER A 951 -25.98 5.47 -24.85
N ASP A 952 -24.67 5.22 -24.87
CA ASP A 952 -23.83 5.61 -23.73
C ASP A 952 -23.28 7.05 -23.73
N PHE A 953 -23.37 7.84 -24.80
CA PHE A 953 -22.82 9.20 -24.78
C PHE A 953 -23.51 10.16 -25.76
N GLY A 954 -23.64 11.43 -25.36
CA GLY A 954 -23.93 12.52 -26.28
C GLY A 954 -22.70 12.82 -27.14
N GLY A 955 -22.72 12.47 -28.43
CA GLY A 955 -21.57 12.70 -29.32
C GLY A 955 -21.19 11.54 -30.24
N ALA A 956 -22.05 10.53 -30.43
CA ALA A 956 -21.95 9.53 -31.50
C ALA A 956 -20.64 8.68 -31.62
N PRO A 957 -20.06 8.12 -30.52
CA PRO A 957 -19.04 7.07 -30.65
C PRO A 957 -19.63 5.80 -31.29
N ILE A 958 -18.79 4.82 -31.65
CA ILE A 958 -19.14 3.52 -32.27
C ILE A 958 -18.73 2.38 -31.31
N ALA A 959 -19.65 1.49 -30.94
CA ALA A 959 -19.29 0.25 -30.24
C ALA A 959 -18.55 -0.70 -31.19
N THR A 960 -17.24 -0.90 -30.97
CA THR A 960 -16.34 -1.66 -31.86
C THR A 960 -16.09 -3.09 -31.41
N SER A 961 -16.19 -3.37 -30.11
CA SER A 961 -16.00 -4.69 -29.53
C SER A 961 -16.92 -4.86 -28.32
N LEU A 962 -17.48 -6.06 -28.17
CA LEU A 962 -18.30 -6.47 -27.03
C LEU A 962 -17.69 -7.75 -26.46
N VAL A 963 -17.58 -7.83 -25.15
CA VAL A 963 -16.90 -8.94 -24.47
C VAL A 963 -17.61 -9.28 -23.17
N TRP A 964 -17.66 -10.57 -22.82
CA TRP A 964 -18.19 -11.04 -21.54
C TRP A 964 -17.03 -11.57 -20.69
N SER A 965 -17.12 -11.38 -19.37
CA SER A 965 -16.28 -12.12 -18.45
C SER A 965 -16.65 -13.61 -18.48
N HIS A 966 -15.70 -14.47 -18.13
CA HIS A 966 -15.86 -15.91 -18.24
C HIS A 966 -16.94 -16.48 -17.31
N ASP A 967 -17.16 -15.83 -16.17
CA ASP A 967 -18.23 -16.13 -15.21
C ASP A 967 -19.63 -15.70 -15.71
N GLY A 968 -19.71 -14.97 -16.83
CA GLY A 968 -20.94 -14.42 -17.40
C GLY A 968 -21.55 -13.27 -16.60
N TYR A 969 -20.87 -12.78 -15.56
CA TYR A 969 -21.39 -11.76 -14.66
C TYR A 969 -21.10 -10.32 -15.13
N HIS A 970 -19.97 -10.08 -15.77
CA HIS A 970 -19.59 -8.78 -16.33
C HIS A 970 -19.68 -8.75 -17.86
N PHE A 971 -20.08 -7.60 -18.37
CA PHE A 971 -20.18 -7.31 -19.78
C PHE A 971 -19.46 -6.01 -20.12
N GLY A 972 -18.53 -6.09 -21.06
CA GLY A 972 -17.75 -4.97 -21.56
C GLY A 972 -18.19 -4.51 -22.94
N SER A 973 -18.33 -3.20 -23.13
CA SER A 973 -18.50 -2.55 -24.42
C SER A 973 -17.41 -1.51 -24.67
N LEU A 974 -16.62 -1.74 -25.73
CA LEU A 974 -15.56 -0.84 -26.18
C LEU A 974 -16.12 0.15 -27.21
N LEU A 975 -15.96 1.44 -26.92
CA LEU A 975 -16.46 2.56 -27.70
C LEU A 975 -15.31 3.34 -28.33
N ASN A 976 -15.45 3.64 -29.62
CA ASN A 976 -14.48 4.39 -30.42
C ASN A 976 -15.10 5.70 -30.94
N LYS A 977 -14.42 6.81 -30.73
CA LYS A 977 -14.79 8.14 -31.19
C LYS A 977 -14.76 8.23 -32.71
N ARG A 978 -15.84 8.76 -33.30
CA ARG A 978 -15.86 9.04 -34.74
C ARG A 978 -15.08 10.34 -35.04
N PRO A 979 -14.25 10.40 -36.10
CA PRO A 979 -13.40 11.56 -36.40
C PRO A 979 -14.12 12.91 -36.55
N ASP A 980 -15.42 12.90 -36.84
CA ASP A 980 -16.27 14.07 -37.10
C ASP A 980 -17.23 14.41 -35.94
N THR A 981 -17.05 13.82 -34.76
CA THR A 981 -18.01 13.92 -33.65
C THR A 981 -17.34 14.32 -32.32
N SER A 982 -18.14 14.84 -31.38
CA SER A 982 -17.67 15.28 -30.06
C SER A 982 -17.48 14.17 -29.03
N GLY A 983 -17.75 12.91 -29.38
CA GLY A 983 -17.64 11.76 -28.46
C GLY A 983 -16.21 11.47 -27.98
N GLU A 984 -16.09 10.51 -27.08
CA GLU A 984 -14.82 10.07 -26.46
C GLU A 984 -14.64 8.56 -26.62
N ASN A 985 -13.39 8.08 -26.62
CA ASN A 985 -13.09 6.65 -26.59
C ASN A 985 -13.32 6.14 -25.16
N ALA A 986 -13.93 4.96 -24.99
CA ALA A 986 -14.16 4.41 -23.66
C ALA A 986 -14.27 2.88 -23.67
N LEU A 987 -13.90 2.22 -22.57
CA LEU A 987 -14.33 0.86 -22.25
C LEU A 987 -15.34 0.95 -21.12
N ILE A 988 -16.52 0.37 -21.31
CA ILE A 988 -17.60 0.39 -20.32
C ILE A 988 -17.85 -1.03 -19.86
N ILE A 989 -17.70 -1.32 -18.57
CA ILE A 989 -18.00 -2.61 -17.96
C ILE A 989 -19.26 -2.49 -17.09
N ARG A 990 -20.18 -3.42 -17.26
CA ARG A 990 -21.45 -3.51 -16.52
C ARG A 990 -21.57 -4.87 -15.87
N SER A 991 -22.08 -4.92 -14.64
CA SER A 991 -22.49 -6.20 -14.05
C SER A 991 -23.88 -6.61 -14.55
N LEU A 992 -24.20 -7.90 -14.42
CA LEU A 992 -25.50 -8.45 -14.77
C LEU A 992 -26.64 -7.78 -13.99
N ASP A 993 -26.40 -7.43 -12.73
CA ASP A 993 -27.37 -6.73 -11.88
C ASP A 993 -27.68 -5.32 -12.39
N GLN A 994 -26.67 -4.58 -12.85
CA GLN A 994 -26.86 -3.27 -13.48
C GLN A 994 -27.66 -3.38 -14.78
N MET A 995 -27.40 -4.41 -15.58
CA MET A 995 -28.16 -4.68 -16.80
C MET A 995 -29.61 -5.07 -16.52
N ASN A 996 -29.85 -5.86 -15.47
CA ASN A 996 -31.19 -6.23 -15.02
C ASN A 996 -31.97 -5.02 -14.47
N ALA A 997 -31.30 -4.11 -13.77
CA ALA A 997 -31.91 -2.88 -13.27
C ALA A 997 -32.38 -1.95 -14.42
N LEU A 998 -31.59 -1.85 -15.50
CA LEU A 998 -31.97 -1.11 -16.71
C LEU A 998 -33.25 -1.67 -17.37
N ASN A 999 -33.49 -2.98 -17.28
CA ASN A 999 -34.69 -3.62 -17.85
C ASN A 999 -36.00 -3.14 -17.19
N GLN A 1000 -35.99 -2.93 -15.87
CA GLN A 1000 -37.22 -2.66 -15.09
C GLN A 1000 -37.82 -1.27 -15.37
N VAL A 1001 -37.05 -0.34 -15.94
CA VAL A 1001 -37.43 1.07 -16.13
C VAL A 1001 -37.95 1.36 -17.55
N MET A 1002 -37.88 0.40 -18.47
CA MET A 1002 -38.27 0.56 -19.88
C MET A 1002 -39.80 0.59 -20.23
N PRO A 1003 -40.78 0.93 -19.36
CA PRO A 1003 -42.12 1.31 -19.84
C PRO A 1003 -42.39 2.81 -20.02
N ALA A 1004 -41.53 3.74 -19.59
CA ALA A 1004 -41.84 5.17 -19.60
C ALA A 1004 -40.77 6.02 -20.32
N LYS A 1005 -41.22 6.78 -21.33
CA LYS A 1005 -40.45 7.76 -22.13
C LYS A 1005 -39.30 8.44 -21.36
N PRO A 1006 -38.06 8.47 -21.88
CA PRO A 1006 -37.05 9.38 -21.37
C PRO A 1006 -37.32 10.77 -21.96
N SER A 1007 -37.88 11.68 -21.15
CA SER A 1007 -37.95 13.10 -21.51
C SER A 1007 -36.71 13.81 -21.01
N ASN A 1008 -35.81 14.15 -21.95
CA ASN A 1008 -34.61 14.96 -21.77
C ASN A 1008 -33.56 14.42 -20.78
N ASN A 1009 -32.31 14.52 -21.23
CA ASN A 1009 -31.05 14.30 -20.51
C ASN A 1009 -31.19 14.50 -19.00
N TYR A 1010 -30.64 13.56 -18.20
CA TYR A 1010 -30.43 13.56 -16.73
C TYR A 1010 -31.10 12.43 -15.92
N GLU A 1011 -31.99 11.59 -16.48
CA GLU A 1011 -32.67 10.55 -15.68
C GLU A 1011 -32.01 9.15 -15.61
N SER A 1012 -30.84 8.93 -16.23
CA SER A 1012 -30.10 7.65 -16.13
C SER A 1012 -29.25 7.49 -14.86
N TRP A 1013 -29.32 8.46 -13.93
CA TRP A 1013 -28.36 8.62 -12.82
C TRP A 1013 -28.76 7.85 -11.54
N TYR A 1014 -29.83 7.04 -11.58
CA TYR A 1014 -30.42 6.40 -10.39
C TYR A 1014 -30.21 4.88 -10.27
N TYR A 1015 -29.59 4.20 -11.23
CA TYR A 1015 -29.64 2.73 -11.33
C TYR A 1015 -28.28 2.05 -11.60
N GLY A 1016 -27.32 2.26 -10.70
CA GLY A 1016 -26.01 1.60 -10.80
C GLY A 1016 -25.12 2.24 -11.85
N ARG A 1017 -24.06 2.94 -11.43
CA ARG A 1017 -23.12 3.51 -12.40
C ARG A 1017 -22.29 2.37 -13.03
N PRO A 1018 -22.25 2.22 -14.37
CA PRO A 1018 -21.29 1.32 -15.00
C PRO A 1018 -19.86 1.73 -14.66
N HIS A 1019 -18.93 0.78 -14.69
CA HIS A 1019 -17.52 1.11 -14.72
C HIS A 1019 -17.20 1.71 -16.10
N ILE A 1020 -16.71 2.95 -16.16
CA ILE A 1020 -16.33 3.62 -17.41
C ILE A 1020 -14.84 3.96 -17.35
N VAL A 1021 -14.08 3.41 -18.29
CA VAL A 1021 -12.67 3.73 -18.52
C VAL A 1021 -12.59 4.65 -19.73
N GLN A 1022 -12.45 5.95 -19.49
CA GLN A 1022 -12.28 6.92 -20.58
C GLN A 1022 -10.85 6.85 -21.13
N MET A 1023 -10.72 6.68 -22.43
CA MET A 1023 -9.43 6.54 -23.12
C MET A 1023 -9.07 7.84 -23.83
N VAL A 1024 -7.93 8.43 -23.46
CA VAL A 1024 -7.44 9.68 -24.05
C VAL A 1024 -6.40 9.35 -25.12
N GLY A 1025 -6.61 9.81 -26.36
CA GLY A 1025 -5.65 9.64 -27.46
C GLY A 1025 -6.11 8.69 -28.55
N ASP A 1026 -5.32 7.65 -28.80
CA ASP A 1026 -5.46 6.72 -29.94
C ASP A 1026 -6.76 5.92 -29.90
N ALA A 1027 -7.26 5.51 -31.08
CA ALA A 1027 -8.56 4.88 -31.20
C ALA A 1027 -8.47 3.37 -30.86
N PRO A 1028 -9.28 2.85 -29.92
CA PRO A 1028 -9.26 1.43 -29.58
C PRO A 1028 -9.96 0.60 -30.65
N THR A 1029 -9.42 -0.57 -30.98
CA THR A 1029 -9.95 -1.45 -32.05
C THR A 1029 -10.67 -2.68 -31.51
N CYS A 1030 -10.08 -3.33 -30.51
CA CYS A 1030 -10.55 -4.61 -30.00
C CYS A 1030 -10.23 -4.74 -28.51
N ALA A 1031 -11.07 -5.47 -27.79
CA ALA A 1031 -10.84 -5.87 -26.41
C ALA A 1031 -11.04 -7.38 -26.24
N SER A 1032 -10.43 -7.96 -25.21
CA SER A 1032 -10.62 -9.35 -24.82
C SER A 1032 -10.50 -9.50 -23.31
N PHE A 1033 -11.46 -10.19 -22.69
CA PHE A 1033 -11.40 -10.56 -21.27
C PHE A 1033 -10.46 -11.73 -21.07
N HIS A 1034 -9.62 -11.63 -20.05
CA HIS A 1034 -8.92 -12.77 -19.50
C HIS A 1034 -9.93 -13.72 -18.82
N PRO A 1035 -9.75 -15.05 -18.87
CA PRO A 1035 -10.68 -16.01 -18.28
C PRO A 1035 -10.91 -15.87 -16.77
N ASN A 1036 -10.02 -15.19 -16.04
CA ASN A 1036 -10.22 -14.86 -14.63
C ASN A 1036 -11.33 -13.79 -14.39
N GLY A 1037 -11.88 -13.19 -15.45
CA GLY A 1037 -12.94 -12.17 -15.36
C GLY A 1037 -12.49 -10.79 -14.87
N ARG A 1038 -11.22 -10.67 -14.51
CA ARG A 1038 -10.63 -9.47 -13.87
C ARG A 1038 -9.83 -8.63 -14.85
N ILE A 1039 -9.12 -9.25 -15.80
CA ILE A 1039 -8.24 -8.49 -16.70
C ILE A 1039 -8.89 -8.32 -18.07
N VAL A 1040 -8.78 -7.13 -18.67
CA VAL A 1040 -9.19 -6.84 -20.04
C VAL A 1040 -8.01 -6.31 -20.84
N ALA A 1041 -7.65 -7.04 -21.89
CA ALA A 1041 -6.69 -6.56 -22.87
C ALA A 1041 -7.39 -5.65 -23.89
N VAL A 1042 -6.82 -4.47 -24.18
CA VAL A 1042 -7.31 -3.53 -25.20
C VAL A 1042 -6.17 -3.12 -26.10
N ILE A 1043 -6.42 -3.09 -27.41
CA ILE A 1043 -5.42 -2.73 -28.42
C ILE A 1043 -5.88 -1.52 -29.26
N PHE A 1044 -4.91 -0.70 -29.69
CA PHE A 1044 -5.14 0.61 -30.30
C PHE A 1044 -4.60 0.72 -31.73
N THR A 1045 -5.21 1.61 -32.55
CA THR A 1045 -4.86 1.82 -33.97
C THR A 1045 -3.51 2.50 -34.19
N THR A 1046 -3.01 3.23 -33.20
CA THR A 1046 -1.81 4.07 -33.28
C THR A 1046 -1.08 3.99 -31.93
N GLY A 1047 0.21 4.30 -31.91
CA GLY A 1047 1.01 4.37 -30.68
C GLY A 1047 1.66 3.07 -30.18
N ALA A 1048 1.44 1.90 -30.82
CA ALA A 1048 1.97 0.60 -30.40
C ALA A 1048 1.57 0.17 -28.95
N GLN A 1049 0.39 0.57 -28.50
CA GLN A 1049 -0.07 0.27 -27.14
C GLN A 1049 -1.01 -0.95 -27.14
N LEU A 1050 -0.60 -1.98 -26.41
CA LEU A 1050 -1.49 -2.99 -25.84
C LEU A 1050 -1.59 -2.67 -24.34
N LEU A 1051 -2.80 -2.45 -23.85
CA LEU A 1051 -3.05 -2.15 -22.44
C LEU A 1051 -3.81 -3.32 -21.80
N LEU A 1052 -3.33 -3.76 -20.64
CA LEU A 1052 -4.05 -4.68 -19.77
C LEU A 1052 -4.70 -3.85 -18.65
N TYR A 1053 -6.03 -3.81 -18.64
CA TYR A 1053 -6.82 -3.19 -17.58
C TYR A 1053 -7.17 -4.23 -16.54
N ASP A 1054 -6.89 -3.95 -15.27
CA ASP A 1054 -7.39 -4.73 -14.15
C ASP A 1054 -8.71 -4.13 -13.67
N LEU A 1055 -9.78 -4.91 -13.75
CA LEU A 1055 -11.11 -4.58 -13.28
C LEU A 1055 -11.23 -5.03 -11.82
N TYR A 1056 -10.95 -4.11 -10.92
CA TYR A 1056 -11.22 -4.31 -9.51
C TYR A 1056 -12.75 -4.30 -9.28
N GLU A 1057 -13.29 -5.32 -8.62
CA GLU A 1057 -14.68 -5.31 -8.16
C GLU A 1057 -14.80 -4.46 -6.89
N ASP A 1058 -15.31 -3.24 -7.02
CA ASP A 1058 -15.86 -2.50 -5.89
C ASP A 1058 -17.28 -3.01 -5.59
N ASN A 1059 -17.53 -3.44 -4.35
CA ASN A 1059 -18.84 -3.97 -3.90
C ASN A 1059 -19.91 -2.88 -3.61
N ASP A 1060 -19.85 -1.70 -4.24
CA ASP A 1060 -20.85 -0.64 -4.04
C ASP A 1060 -21.48 -0.15 -5.37
N PRO A 1061 -22.77 -0.43 -5.63
CA PRO A 1061 -23.44 -0.05 -6.89
C PRO A 1061 -23.74 1.46 -7.01
N GLY A 1062 -23.28 2.32 -6.09
CA GLY A 1062 -23.69 3.71 -6.02
C GLY A 1062 -22.81 4.76 -6.72
N TYR A 1063 -21.50 4.57 -6.83
CA TYR A 1063 -20.58 5.65 -7.18
C TYR A 1063 -19.33 5.14 -7.91
N CYS A 1064 -19.32 5.25 -9.24
CA CYS A 1064 -18.13 5.06 -10.06
C CYS A 1064 -17.86 6.37 -10.82
N ASP A 1065 -16.93 7.19 -10.32
CA ASP A 1065 -16.23 8.23 -11.08
C ASP A 1065 -14.76 8.15 -10.65
N ASN A 1066 -13.88 7.85 -11.61
CA ASN A 1066 -12.41 7.85 -11.56
C ASN A 1066 -11.73 6.52 -11.21
N HIS A 1067 -11.26 5.75 -12.21
CA HIS A 1067 -10.07 4.91 -12.06
C HIS A 1067 -9.23 4.85 -13.35
N ALA A 1068 -7.94 4.58 -13.14
CA ALA A 1068 -6.79 4.92 -13.98
C ALA A 1068 -6.77 4.27 -15.36
N ALA A 1069 -6.61 5.09 -16.40
CA ALA A 1069 -5.89 4.69 -17.60
C ALA A 1069 -4.40 4.89 -17.33
N LEU A 1070 -3.64 3.81 -17.27
CA LEU A 1070 -2.19 3.92 -17.34
C LEU A 1070 -1.77 4.16 -18.78
N VAL A 1071 -1.21 5.35 -18.99
CA VAL A 1071 -0.55 5.76 -20.22
C VAL A 1071 0.94 5.82 -19.92
N LEU A 1072 1.71 4.81 -20.34
CA LEU A 1072 3.17 4.95 -20.40
C LEU A 1072 3.57 5.54 -21.77
N LYS A 1073 4.20 6.72 -21.73
CA LYS A 1073 5.01 7.25 -22.82
C LYS A 1073 6.41 6.66 -22.73
N THR A 1074 6.96 6.26 -23.87
CA THR A 1074 8.36 5.80 -23.98
C THR A 1074 9.34 6.97 -23.92
N ASP A 1075 10.40 6.84 -23.13
CA ASP A 1075 11.69 7.48 -23.42
C ASP A 1075 12.58 6.52 -24.23
N GLN A 1076 13.46 7.09 -25.05
CA GLN A 1076 14.08 6.44 -26.20
C GLN A 1076 15.15 5.37 -25.92
N ALA A 1077 15.17 4.38 -26.83
CA ALA A 1077 16.32 3.67 -27.42
C ALA A 1077 17.27 2.83 -26.53
N HIS A 1078 17.22 1.50 -26.70
CA HIS A 1078 18.40 0.61 -26.70
C HIS A 1078 18.19 -0.60 -27.62
N ASN A 1079 19.23 -0.97 -28.38
CA ASN A 1079 19.19 -1.77 -29.62
C ASN A 1079 19.47 -3.28 -29.47
N ASP A 1080 19.58 -3.83 -28.26
CA ASP A 1080 20.29 -5.12 -28.09
C ASP A 1080 19.46 -6.30 -27.58
N GLY A 1081 18.17 -6.41 -27.96
CA GLY A 1081 17.44 -7.70 -27.97
C GLY A 1081 17.30 -8.50 -26.65
N GLN A 1082 17.83 -8.03 -25.52
CA GLN A 1082 17.65 -8.59 -24.17
C GLN A 1082 17.11 -7.50 -23.25
N LEU A 1083 16.10 -7.86 -22.47
CA LEU A 1083 15.62 -7.10 -21.33
C LEU A 1083 16.03 -7.88 -20.07
N ASP A 1084 17.12 -7.48 -19.43
CA ASP A 1084 17.52 -8.01 -18.13
C ASP A 1084 16.65 -7.38 -17.04
N VAL A 1085 15.93 -8.21 -16.28
CA VAL A 1085 15.37 -7.84 -14.98
C VAL A 1085 15.78 -8.93 -13.99
N ALA A 1086 16.62 -8.54 -13.02
CA ALA A 1086 17.07 -9.42 -11.96
C ALA A 1086 15.91 -9.78 -11.02
N VAL A 1087 15.74 -11.08 -10.73
CA VAL A 1087 14.82 -11.59 -9.69
C VAL A 1087 15.61 -12.43 -8.70
N HIS A 1088 15.43 -12.17 -7.40
CA HIS A 1088 15.85 -13.06 -6.31
C HIS A 1088 14.60 -13.64 -5.62
N ALA A 1089 14.65 -14.92 -5.26
CA ALA A 1089 13.50 -15.78 -4.99
C ALA A 1089 13.07 -15.88 -3.50
N GLY A 1090 11.75 -15.77 -3.25
CA GLY A 1090 10.88 -16.63 -2.40
C GLY A 1090 10.84 -16.52 -0.84
N ALA A 1091 9.63 -16.27 -0.27
CA ALA A 1091 9.10 -16.79 1.03
C ALA A 1091 7.67 -16.26 1.41
N GLN A 1092 6.89 -16.97 2.26
CA GLN A 1092 5.43 -16.81 2.52
C GLN A 1092 5.03 -16.66 4.01
N VAL A 1093 3.93 -15.96 4.35
CA VAL A 1093 3.24 -15.97 5.67
C VAL A 1093 1.82 -16.56 5.51
N SER A 1094 1.37 -17.47 6.39
CA SER A 1094 0.04 -18.10 6.33
C SER A 1094 -0.68 -17.99 7.68
N ILE A 1095 -1.86 -17.38 7.71
CA ILE A 1095 -2.67 -17.22 8.93
C ILE A 1095 -3.91 -18.10 8.80
N ARG A 1096 -4.11 -19.05 9.73
CA ARG A 1096 -5.25 -19.98 9.78
C ARG A 1096 -6.11 -19.76 11.04
N GLY A 1097 -6.37 -18.49 11.39
CA GLY A 1097 -7.08 -18.07 12.59
C GLY A 1097 -7.94 -16.82 12.39
N ASN A 1098 -8.64 -16.38 13.44
CA ASN A 1098 -9.47 -15.16 13.35
C ASN A 1098 -8.58 -13.92 13.39
N VAL A 1099 -8.68 -13.06 12.38
CA VAL A 1099 -8.07 -11.72 12.38
C VAL A 1099 -9.16 -10.71 12.67
N VAL A 1100 -8.93 -9.80 13.62
CA VAL A 1100 -9.84 -8.69 13.94
C VAL A 1100 -9.00 -7.42 13.86
N CYS A 1101 -9.37 -6.49 12.98
CA CYS A 1101 -8.73 -5.19 12.89
C CYS A 1101 -9.73 -4.12 13.35
N ASN A 1102 -9.30 -3.18 14.21
CA ASN A 1102 -10.10 -2.04 14.65
C ASN A 1102 -9.51 -0.71 14.20
#